data_AF-A0A7R8ZUA5-F1
#
_entry.id   AF-A0A7R8ZUA5-F1
#
_cell.length_a   1.000
_cell.length_b   1.000
_cell.length_c   1.000
_cell.angle_alpha   90.00
_cell.angle_beta   90.00
_cell.angle_gamma   90.00
#
_symmetry.space_group_name_H-M   'P 1'
#
loop_
_entity.id
_entity.type
_entity.pdbx_description
1 polymer ?
#
loop_
_entity_poly.entity_id
_entity_poly.type
_entity_poly.pdbx_seq_one_letter_code
_entity_poly.pdbx_strand_id
1 'polypeptide(L)'
;MDSIKVFCPGSVANVSCGFDVLGIALDEPGDIMTVEKIKEPKVVIEHLDAFNLPTEPEMNVAGKAALAILEDLNPGFGFKITIDKKIHPGSGIGSSSASASGVVFAINQLMDQSIDEAQQMEYAMIGEYVASGSYHADNVAPALIGGIILIRGYKPLDYIKLPTPKELWMTVITPKIQIRTYDARRVLKRRVELKDAISQCGNLAGLIAGIYTEDYDLIGRSLKDVLIEPQRAALIQGFDELKASAIAHGALGSGISGSGPSVFAMSRGEDPARNVAAGFDKYYSLNGHPEKVSFRKAVIQSLAPDRGLYFPEEIPQLDAALLSNFRKMDKADVCTEAIAGFVGGDIPKEELKRIVSETINFPTPVVKVNDRIHTLELFHGPTLAFKDVGARFMARCLQYFLKDENRKTTILVATSGDTGGAVANGFLGVEGISVVILYPKGKVSPLQEKQLTALGQNIKALEVDGNFDDCQDLVKAAFIDPEINEKLGLTSANSINVARWLPQMFYYINALQQVPEDASVTFCVPSGNFGNICAGIMAQQLGFPIHHFVAATNVNDVVTRYLSGEEYQPKPTIPTLSNAMDVSSPSNFVRIEKIFGGREAMKKILSAYRFDDAQTQAQMKKTYAEDGYLLDPHGAVGLGYFLVSKKAPDSILLGGDKKEDSASIAVDGMSGVVGGLAGTQVLDKDDDDDDSENEGGSPLLNSFSDEDLENESDKPKDSTQNNNNTAGLAVAGAAAGVAAQNSPNQKEAKNTQSTKADSDGDGVPDSEDNCADVAGILENKGCPEVNLSADEKEAFNKAVGSVEFETASAQIKNSSLSKLDQVVSILKKHPEIKLSVFGHTDNTGDENKNLELSKARAESCINYIKTKGIAGDRLSAKGFGSSRPTADNSSEEGRKENRRVEFNLY
;
A
#
# COMPACT_ATOMS: atom_id res chain seq x y z
N MET A 1 7.60 0.11 50.58
CA MET A 1 7.91 0.71 49.26
C MET A 1 6.94 1.87 49.03
N ASP A 2 7.41 3.05 48.61
CA ASP A 2 6.57 4.25 48.46
C ASP A 2 6.28 4.63 47.00
N SER A 3 7.06 4.09 46.06
CA SER A 3 6.86 4.25 44.61
C SER A 3 7.38 3.01 43.89
N ILE A 4 6.74 2.66 42.78
CA ILE A 4 7.14 1.58 41.89
C ILE A 4 6.96 2.02 40.43
N LYS A 5 7.87 1.60 39.56
CA LYS A 5 7.77 1.75 38.12
C LYS A 5 7.63 0.37 37.49
N VAL A 6 6.60 0.19 36.67
CA VAL A 6 6.23 -1.09 36.05
C VAL A 6 6.16 -0.97 34.53
N PHE A 7 6.49 -2.07 33.85
CA PHE A 7 6.20 -2.26 32.44
C PHE A 7 4.85 -2.97 32.31
N CYS A 8 3.98 -2.43 31.46
CA CYS A 8 2.63 -2.91 31.26
C CYS A 8 2.54 -3.52 29.86
N PRO A 9 2.65 -4.85 29.72
CA PRO A 9 2.71 -5.48 28.41
C PRO A 9 1.40 -5.29 27.64
N GLY A 10 1.52 -5.10 26.34
CA GLY A 10 0.39 -5.25 25.42
C GLY A 10 -0.06 -6.70 25.35
N SER A 11 -1.26 -6.92 24.80
CA SER A 11 -1.78 -8.27 24.61
C SER A 11 -2.49 -8.44 23.28
N VAL A 12 -2.48 -9.68 22.79
CA VAL A 12 -3.24 -10.14 21.63
C VAL A 12 -4.34 -11.04 22.15
N ALA A 13 -5.59 -10.68 21.90
CA ALA A 13 -6.76 -11.50 22.24
C ALA A 13 -7.50 -12.00 21.01
N ASN A 14 -8.47 -12.88 21.23
CA ASN A 14 -9.19 -13.67 20.23
C ASN A 14 -8.32 -14.71 19.51
N VAL A 15 -7.08 -14.38 19.14
CA VAL A 15 -6.07 -15.32 18.60
C VAL A 15 -6.70 -16.27 17.58
N SER A 16 -7.29 -15.70 16.53
CA SER A 16 -8.13 -16.41 15.55
C SER A 16 -9.32 -17.12 16.21
N CYS A 17 -9.23 -18.43 16.46
CA CYS A 17 -10.37 -19.25 16.86
C CYS A 17 -10.81 -19.08 18.34
N GLY A 18 -10.02 -18.38 19.15
CA GLY A 18 -10.20 -18.21 20.59
C GLY A 18 -10.95 -16.94 21.00
N PHE A 19 -11.98 -16.55 20.25
CA PHE A 19 -12.76 -15.33 20.53
C PHE A 19 -13.26 -15.22 21.98
N ASP A 20 -12.94 -14.11 22.67
CA ASP A 20 -13.25 -13.80 24.08
C ASP A 20 -12.75 -14.85 25.11
N VAL A 21 -11.96 -15.85 24.68
CA VAL A 21 -11.48 -16.95 25.53
C VAL A 21 -9.98 -17.18 25.48
N LEU A 22 -9.24 -16.68 24.47
CA LEU A 22 -7.80 -16.84 24.38
C LEU A 22 -7.09 -15.50 24.30
N GLY A 23 -6.04 -15.35 25.09
CA GLY A 23 -5.22 -14.15 25.17
C GLY A 23 -3.74 -14.46 25.36
N ILE A 24 -2.88 -13.59 24.82
CA ILE A 24 -1.43 -13.75 24.83
C ILE A 24 -0.78 -12.43 25.22
N ALA A 25 0.15 -12.48 26.18
CA ALA A 25 0.97 -11.34 26.57
C ALA A 25 2.09 -11.13 25.56
N LEU A 26 2.37 -9.88 25.22
CA LEU A 26 3.50 -9.51 24.36
C LEU A 26 4.70 -9.08 25.20
N ASP A 27 5.90 -9.37 24.71
CA ASP A 27 7.13 -8.80 25.26
C ASP A 27 7.21 -7.30 24.95
N GLU A 28 6.83 -6.91 23.72
CA GLU A 28 6.69 -5.52 23.26
C GLU A 28 5.57 -5.42 22.20
N PRO A 29 4.88 -4.27 22.04
CA PRO A 29 5.03 -3.03 22.81
C PRO A 29 4.36 -3.10 24.19
N GLY A 30 4.76 -2.22 25.10
CA GLY A 30 4.14 -2.06 26.42
C GLY A 30 4.21 -0.64 26.95
N ASP A 31 3.24 -0.27 27.77
CA ASP A 31 3.20 1.04 28.44
C ASP A 31 4.17 1.06 29.63
N ILE A 32 4.59 2.25 30.04
CA ILE A 32 5.37 2.44 31.25
C ILE A 32 4.52 3.19 32.28
N MET A 33 4.42 2.65 33.49
CA MET A 33 3.62 3.27 34.54
C MET A 33 4.43 3.43 35.83
N THR A 34 4.29 4.58 36.48
CA THR A 34 4.83 4.83 37.82
C THR A 34 3.65 5.01 38.77
N VAL A 35 3.63 4.28 39.88
CA VAL A 35 2.61 4.42 40.93
C VAL A 35 3.29 4.78 42.25
N GLU A 36 2.80 5.83 42.90
CA GLU A 36 3.34 6.38 44.14
C GLU A 36 2.26 6.40 45.23
N LYS A 37 2.63 6.09 46.47
CA LYS A 37 1.75 6.28 47.63
C LYS A 37 1.64 7.76 47.95
N ILE A 38 0.41 8.23 48.15
CA ILE A 38 0.13 9.60 48.65
C ILE A 38 -0.64 9.53 49.96
N LYS A 39 -0.48 10.54 50.81
CA LYS A 39 -1.08 10.55 52.17
C LYS A 39 -2.60 10.61 52.15
N GLU A 40 -3.18 11.30 51.16
CA GLU A 40 -4.62 11.45 51.03
C GLU A 40 -5.21 10.19 50.38
N PRO A 41 -6.29 9.60 50.93
CA PRO A 41 -6.92 8.40 50.38
C PRO A 41 -7.72 8.76 49.12
N LYS A 42 -7.01 9.06 48.04
CA LYS A 42 -7.56 9.41 46.73
C LYS A 42 -6.69 8.84 45.61
N VAL A 43 -7.22 8.84 44.39
CA VAL A 43 -6.47 8.48 43.19
C VAL A 43 -6.19 9.75 42.38
N VAL A 44 -4.95 9.92 41.89
CA VAL A 44 -4.56 11.02 41.02
C VAL A 44 -3.90 10.45 39.77
N ILE A 45 -4.30 10.89 38.58
CA ILE A 45 -3.75 10.41 37.31
C ILE A 45 -3.07 11.54 36.54
N GLU A 46 -1.89 11.23 36.01
CA GLU A 46 -1.13 12.08 35.09
C GLU A 46 -0.70 11.26 33.87
N HIS A 47 -0.93 11.79 32.66
CA HIS A 47 -0.43 11.20 31.42
C HIS A 47 0.78 11.98 30.92
N LEU A 48 1.80 11.26 30.45
CA LEU A 48 2.99 11.83 29.81
C LEU A 48 2.90 11.80 28.28
N ASP A 49 1.93 11.07 27.74
CA ASP A 49 1.64 10.97 26.32
C ASP A 49 0.69 12.06 25.80
N ALA A 50 0.53 12.11 24.48
CA ALA A 50 -0.29 13.11 23.79
C ALA A 50 -1.68 12.58 23.39
N PHE A 51 -2.15 11.44 23.95
CA PHE A 51 -3.41 10.82 23.52
C PHE A 51 -4.67 11.48 24.13
N ASN A 52 -4.52 12.53 24.95
CA ASN A 52 -5.62 13.27 25.59
C ASN A 52 -6.62 12.35 26.32
N LEU A 53 -6.08 11.38 27.07
CA LEU A 53 -6.90 10.47 27.87
C LEU A 53 -7.43 11.14 29.14
N PRO A 54 -8.60 10.71 29.67
CA PRO A 54 -9.15 11.27 30.90
C PRO A 54 -8.17 11.19 32.07
N THR A 55 -8.16 12.22 32.91
CA THR A 55 -7.36 12.26 34.16
C THR A 55 -8.23 12.05 35.40
N GLU A 56 -9.54 12.15 35.24
CA GLU A 56 -10.57 11.86 36.23
C GLU A 56 -10.57 10.35 36.51
N PRO A 57 -10.28 9.92 37.75
CA PRO A 57 -10.12 8.50 38.06
C PRO A 57 -11.34 7.65 37.70
N GLU A 58 -12.56 8.19 37.78
CA GLU A 58 -13.81 7.48 37.46
C GLU A 58 -13.96 7.20 35.96
N MET A 59 -13.37 8.04 35.12
CA MET A 59 -13.43 7.96 33.65
C MET A 59 -12.15 7.37 33.04
N ASN A 60 -11.16 7.04 33.86
CA ASN A 60 -9.89 6.49 33.44
C ASN A 60 -9.79 5.00 33.79
N VAL A 61 -9.30 4.18 32.85
CA VAL A 61 -9.16 2.73 33.03
C VAL A 61 -8.29 2.36 34.24
N ALA A 62 -7.11 2.97 34.37
CA ALA A 62 -6.24 2.72 35.53
C ALA A 62 -6.81 3.36 36.81
N GLY A 63 -7.47 4.51 36.66
CA GLY A 63 -8.09 5.23 37.78
C GLY A 63 -9.20 4.41 38.42
N LYS A 64 -10.08 3.85 37.61
CA LYS A 64 -11.23 3.08 38.08
C LYS A 64 -10.82 1.79 38.76
N ALA A 65 -9.79 1.12 38.24
CA ALA A 65 -9.20 -0.05 38.88
C ALA A 65 -8.56 0.31 40.25
N ALA A 66 -7.82 1.42 40.32
CA ALA A 66 -7.22 1.88 41.57
C ALA A 66 -8.26 2.34 42.61
N LEU A 67 -9.33 3.01 42.16
CA LEU A 67 -10.45 3.39 43.02
C LEU A 67 -11.15 2.15 43.60
N ALA A 68 -11.39 1.12 42.80
CA ALA A 68 -12.00 -0.12 43.28
C ALA A 68 -11.17 -0.77 44.40
N ILE A 69 -9.83 -0.79 44.28
CA ILE A 69 -8.94 -1.27 45.34
C ILE A 69 -9.04 -0.38 46.59
N LEU A 70 -9.04 0.94 46.40
CA LEU A 70 -9.10 1.92 47.49
C LEU A 70 -10.41 1.80 48.28
N GLU A 71 -11.54 1.60 47.59
CA GLU A 71 -12.88 1.44 48.16
C GLU A 71 -13.03 0.11 48.92
N ASP A 72 -12.53 -0.99 48.36
CA ASP A 72 -12.67 -2.32 48.98
C ASP A 72 -11.74 -2.50 50.19
N LEU A 73 -10.46 -2.10 50.06
CA LEU A 73 -9.44 -2.39 51.08
C LEU A 73 -9.20 -1.25 52.07
N ASN A 74 -9.57 -0.02 51.72
CA ASN A 74 -9.40 1.20 52.52
C ASN A 74 -8.05 1.28 53.29
N PRO A 75 -6.90 1.29 52.60
CA PRO A 75 -5.58 1.17 53.20
C PRO A 75 -5.11 2.40 54.00
N GLY A 76 -5.90 3.49 54.05
CA GLY A 76 -5.57 4.72 54.78
C GLY A 76 -4.58 5.66 54.08
N PHE A 77 -4.21 5.35 52.83
CA PHE A 77 -3.41 6.18 51.93
C PHE A 77 -3.96 6.03 50.50
N GLY A 78 -3.56 6.92 49.58
CA GLY A 78 -4.00 6.90 48.18
C GLY A 78 -2.85 6.65 47.20
N PHE A 79 -3.15 6.83 45.91
CA PHE A 79 -2.21 6.53 44.83
C PHE A 79 -2.13 7.68 43.81
N LYS A 80 -0.90 8.06 43.46
CA LYS A 80 -0.61 8.88 42.28
C LYS A 80 -0.10 7.96 41.18
N ILE A 81 -0.73 8.01 40.01
CA ILE A 81 -0.44 7.15 38.85
C ILE A 81 0.01 8.04 37.70
N THR A 82 1.24 7.84 37.24
CA THR A 82 1.79 8.51 36.06
C THR A 82 1.96 7.48 34.94
N ILE A 83 1.33 7.72 33.79
CA ILE A 83 1.28 6.77 32.67
C ILE A 83 2.02 7.39 31.47
N ASP A 84 2.96 6.63 30.90
CA ASP A 84 3.58 6.91 29.61
C ASP A 84 3.12 5.85 28.61
N LYS A 85 2.09 6.19 27.85
CA LYS A 85 1.47 5.26 26.91
C LYS A 85 2.30 5.09 25.64
N LYS A 86 2.67 3.85 25.33
CA LYS A 86 3.33 3.45 24.09
C LYS A 86 2.39 2.69 23.16
N ILE A 87 1.35 2.07 23.72
CA ILE A 87 0.35 1.36 22.93
C ILE A 87 -0.79 2.33 22.56
N HIS A 88 -0.95 2.60 21.26
CA HIS A 88 -2.01 3.48 20.78
C HIS A 88 -3.41 2.97 21.20
N PRO A 89 -4.27 3.82 21.80
CA PRO A 89 -5.64 3.44 22.15
C PRO A 89 -6.44 2.98 20.92
N GLY A 90 -7.23 1.90 21.05
CA GLY A 90 -8.03 1.36 19.93
C GLY A 90 -7.22 0.69 18.81
N SER A 91 -5.94 0.40 19.03
CA SER A 91 -5.08 -0.33 18.07
C SER A 91 -5.43 -1.80 17.92
N GLY A 92 -5.97 -2.43 18.98
CA GLY A 92 -6.17 -3.88 19.03
C GLY A 92 -5.07 -4.66 19.76
N ILE A 93 -4.13 -3.98 20.45
CA ILE A 93 -3.05 -4.60 21.24
C ILE A 93 -3.30 -4.47 22.77
N GLY A 94 -4.56 -4.53 23.21
CA GLY A 94 -4.87 -4.51 24.65
C GLY A 94 -4.43 -3.24 25.40
N SER A 95 -4.45 -2.07 24.75
CA SER A 95 -3.98 -0.79 25.35
C SER A 95 -4.67 -0.43 26.68
N SER A 96 -5.98 -0.64 26.79
CA SER A 96 -6.74 -0.46 28.04
C SER A 96 -6.31 -1.48 29.09
N SER A 97 -6.22 -2.75 28.70
CA SER A 97 -5.91 -3.85 29.61
C SER A 97 -4.49 -3.77 30.16
N ALA A 98 -3.54 -3.26 29.39
CA ALA A 98 -2.19 -2.95 29.85
C ALA A 98 -2.23 -1.93 31.00
N SER A 99 -3.02 -0.86 30.86
CA SER A 99 -3.17 0.17 31.90
C SER A 99 -3.89 -0.37 33.14
N ALA A 100 -4.98 -1.13 32.99
CA ALA A 100 -5.70 -1.73 34.10
C ALA A 100 -4.85 -2.76 34.87
N SER A 101 -4.15 -3.63 34.16
CA SER A 101 -3.33 -4.68 34.78
C SER A 101 -2.09 -4.08 35.45
N GLY A 102 -1.45 -3.10 34.80
CA GLY A 102 -0.26 -2.43 35.31
C GLY A 102 -0.50 -1.73 36.65
N VAL A 103 -1.61 -1.00 36.77
CA VAL A 103 -1.91 -0.28 38.02
C VAL A 103 -2.25 -1.24 39.16
N VAL A 104 -3.00 -2.30 38.88
CA VAL A 104 -3.39 -3.29 39.88
C VAL A 104 -2.17 -4.03 40.40
N PHE A 105 -1.28 -4.46 39.49
CA PHE A 105 -0.02 -5.09 39.85
C PHE A 105 0.86 -4.16 40.70
N ALA A 106 1.03 -2.91 40.26
CA ALA A 106 1.84 -1.92 40.96
C ALA A 106 1.30 -1.64 42.38
N ILE A 107 -0.02 -1.45 42.52
CA ILE A 107 -0.66 -1.25 43.83
C ILE A 107 -0.47 -2.46 44.72
N ASN A 108 -0.64 -3.68 44.19
CA ASN A 108 -0.43 -4.89 44.97
C ASN A 108 1.01 -4.98 45.51
N GLN A 109 2.02 -4.64 44.70
CA GLN A 109 3.41 -4.56 45.18
C GLN A 109 3.61 -3.48 46.25
N LEU A 110 2.97 -2.32 46.10
CA LEU A 110 3.01 -1.26 47.11
C LEU A 110 2.29 -1.65 48.41
N MET A 111 1.31 -2.54 48.34
CA MET A 111 0.58 -3.08 49.48
C MET A 111 1.17 -4.39 50.01
N ASP A 112 2.45 -4.66 49.72
CA ASP A 112 3.19 -5.84 50.19
C ASP A 112 2.50 -7.17 49.84
N GLN A 113 1.93 -7.26 48.63
CA GLN A 113 1.29 -8.45 48.05
C GLN A 113 0.07 -8.95 48.83
N SER A 114 -0.72 -8.01 49.37
CA SER A 114 -1.93 -8.31 50.15
C SER A 114 -3.18 -8.61 49.32
N ILE A 115 -3.13 -8.40 47.99
CA ILE A 115 -4.23 -8.65 47.06
C ILE A 115 -3.96 -9.98 46.35
N ASP A 116 -4.88 -10.93 46.44
CA ASP A 116 -4.74 -12.21 45.74
C ASP A 116 -4.94 -12.08 44.21
N GLU A 117 -4.59 -13.11 43.44
CA GLU A 117 -4.66 -13.07 41.98
C GLU A 117 -6.09 -12.91 41.44
N ALA A 118 -7.09 -13.47 42.13
CA ALA A 118 -8.48 -13.40 41.72
C ALA A 118 -9.05 -11.99 41.93
N GLN A 119 -8.73 -11.37 43.07
CA GLN A 119 -9.06 -9.98 43.35
C GLN A 119 -8.35 -9.04 42.37
N GLN A 120 -7.07 -9.27 42.08
CA GLN A 120 -6.35 -8.48 41.08
C GLN A 120 -7.03 -8.54 39.70
N MET A 121 -7.46 -9.74 39.26
CA MET A 121 -8.26 -9.89 38.03
C MET A 121 -9.55 -9.07 38.08
N GLU A 122 -10.29 -9.15 39.18
CA GLU A 122 -11.55 -8.42 39.34
C GLU A 122 -11.37 -6.91 39.23
N TYR A 123 -10.37 -6.35 39.93
CA TYR A 123 -10.06 -4.92 39.85
C TYR A 123 -9.62 -4.48 38.46
N ALA A 124 -8.80 -5.29 37.78
CA ALA A 124 -8.36 -4.97 36.43
C ALA A 124 -9.53 -5.02 35.42
N MET A 125 -10.44 -6.00 35.55
CA MET A 125 -11.65 -6.06 34.72
C MET A 125 -12.61 -4.88 34.98
N ILE A 126 -12.70 -4.38 36.22
CA ILE A 126 -13.46 -3.16 36.54
C ILE A 126 -12.88 -1.95 35.80
N GLY A 127 -11.56 -1.83 35.72
CA GLY A 127 -10.91 -0.81 34.89
C GLY A 127 -11.24 -0.96 33.40
N GLU A 128 -11.15 -2.18 32.87
CA GLU A 128 -11.42 -2.47 31.45
C GLU A 128 -12.87 -2.17 31.04
N TYR A 129 -13.82 -2.31 31.97
CA TYR A 129 -15.23 -1.98 31.75
C TYR A 129 -15.43 -0.53 31.30
N VAL A 130 -14.63 0.41 31.81
CA VAL A 130 -14.69 1.84 31.43
C VAL A 130 -14.43 2.04 29.94
N ALA A 131 -13.53 1.26 29.35
CA ALA A 131 -13.16 1.39 27.93
C ALA A 131 -14.05 0.57 27.00
N SER A 132 -14.49 -0.61 27.44
CA SER A 132 -15.13 -1.61 26.58
C SER A 132 -16.65 -1.71 26.75
N GLY A 133 -17.19 -1.27 27.90
CA GLY A 133 -18.60 -1.43 28.26
C GLY A 133 -18.97 -2.85 28.71
N SER A 134 -18.01 -3.75 28.88
CA SER A 134 -18.24 -5.14 29.30
C SER A 134 -17.02 -5.75 30.01
N TYR A 135 -17.25 -6.70 30.90
CA TYR A 135 -16.19 -7.37 31.64
C TYR A 135 -15.54 -8.45 30.78
N HIS A 136 -14.32 -8.20 30.29
CA HIS A 136 -13.52 -9.15 29.51
C HIS A 136 -12.17 -9.42 30.16
N ALA A 137 -11.81 -10.71 30.23
CA ALA A 137 -10.57 -11.16 30.84
C ALA A 137 -9.52 -11.57 29.80
N ASP A 138 -9.89 -11.68 28.53
CA ASP A 138 -9.05 -12.16 27.44
C ASP A 138 -7.78 -11.32 27.22
N ASN A 139 -7.85 -10.00 27.39
CA ASN A 139 -6.68 -9.11 27.31
C ASN A 139 -6.06 -8.83 28.69
N VAL A 140 -6.87 -8.79 29.74
CA VAL A 140 -6.47 -8.48 31.12
C VAL A 140 -5.67 -9.62 31.73
N ALA A 141 -6.15 -10.85 31.59
CA ALA A 141 -5.50 -12.04 32.15
C ALA A 141 -4.07 -12.25 31.66
N PRO A 142 -3.79 -12.25 30.34
CA PRO A 142 -2.41 -12.33 29.88
C PRO A 142 -1.57 -11.13 30.28
N ALA A 143 -2.11 -9.90 30.26
CA ALA A 143 -1.34 -8.72 30.63
C ALA A 143 -0.89 -8.72 32.11
N LEU A 144 -1.70 -9.29 33.01
CA LEU A 144 -1.39 -9.34 34.44
C LEU A 144 -0.55 -10.58 34.84
N ILE A 145 -0.87 -11.76 34.29
CA ILE A 145 -0.27 -13.05 34.70
C ILE A 145 0.89 -13.46 33.77
N GLY A 146 0.94 -12.90 32.56
CA GLY A 146 1.91 -13.24 31.51
C GLY A 146 1.65 -14.59 30.85
N GLY A 147 2.14 -14.72 29.61
CA GLY A 147 2.03 -15.94 28.81
C GLY A 147 0.71 -16.06 28.03
N ILE A 148 0.29 -17.30 27.76
CA ILE A 148 -0.94 -17.62 27.03
C ILE A 148 -2.01 -18.06 28.04
N ILE A 149 -3.16 -17.39 28.04
CA ILE A 149 -4.25 -17.63 28.98
C ILE A 149 -5.52 -18.04 28.24
N LEU A 150 -6.14 -19.14 28.69
CA LEU A 150 -7.45 -19.61 28.25
C LEU A 150 -8.50 -19.33 29.33
N ILE A 151 -9.57 -18.61 29.01
CA ILE A 151 -10.72 -18.35 29.88
C ILE A 151 -11.80 -19.40 29.63
N ARG A 152 -12.16 -20.19 30.65
CA ARG A 152 -13.25 -21.18 30.60
C ARG A 152 -14.59 -20.59 31.01
N GLY A 153 -14.60 -19.62 31.92
CA GLY A 153 -15.81 -19.02 32.45
C GLY A 153 -15.56 -17.72 33.20
N TYR A 154 -16.62 -16.94 33.40
CA TYR A 154 -16.58 -15.61 34.03
C TYR A 154 -17.32 -15.54 35.38
N LYS A 155 -18.12 -16.55 35.74
CA LYS A 155 -18.91 -16.58 36.98
C LYS A 155 -18.91 -17.98 37.63
N PRO A 156 -17.92 -18.30 38.51
CA PRO A 156 -16.75 -17.48 38.84
C PRO A 156 -15.76 -17.40 37.65
N LEU A 157 -14.84 -16.43 37.69
CA LEU A 157 -13.76 -16.36 36.71
C LEU A 157 -12.90 -17.62 36.83
N ASP A 158 -12.69 -18.30 35.72
CA ASP A 158 -11.93 -19.54 35.65
C ASP A 158 -11.07 -19.53 34.39
N TYR A 159 -9.77 -19.68 34.58
CA TYR A 159 -8.77 -19.59 33.53
C TYR A 159 -7.66 -20.62 33.72
N ILE A 160 -6.99 -20.92 32.61
CA ILE A 160 -5.92 -21.90 32.53
C ILE A 160 -4.73 -21.22 31.84
N LYS A 161 -3.59 -21.21 32.52
CA LYS A 161 -2.31 -20.79 31.93
C LYS A 161 -1.76 -21.92 31.07
N LEU A 162 -1.68 -21.68 29.76
CA LEU A 162 -1.14 -22.63 28.80
C LEU A 162 0.41 -22.53 28.77
N PRO A 163 1.11 -23.58 28.32
CA PRO A 163 2.55 -23.50 28.04
C PRO A 163 2.87 -22.42 27.00
N THR A 164 4.07 -21.86 27.07
CA THR A 164 4.60 -20.89 26.10
C THR A 164 5.76 -21.54 25.34
N PRO A 165 5.51 -22.14 24.15
CA PRO A 165 6.56 -22.82 23.40
C PRO A 165 7.68 -21.85 23.00
N LYS A 166 8.94 -22.24 23.24
CA LYS A 166 10.09 -21.32 23.08
C LYS A 166 10.33 -20.86 21.64
N GLU A 167 10.01 -21.69 20.65
CA GLU A 167 10.12 -21.29 19.23
C GLU A 167 8.84 -20.61 18.71
N LEU A 168 7.81 -20.37 19.53
CA LEU A 168 6.62 -19.67 19.05
C LEU A 168 6.82 -18.15 19.14
N TRP A 169 7.01 -17.51 18.00
CA TRP A 169 7.19 -16.06 17.90
C TRP A 169 5.94 -15.40 17.33
N MET A 170 5.70 -14.15 17.71
CA MET A 170 4.55 -13.37 17.24
C MET A 170 4.99 -12.02 16.69
N THR A 171 4.54 -11.71 15.48
CA THR A 171 4.66 -10.40 14.84
C THR A 171 3.30 -9.72 14.86
N VAL A 172 3.23 -8.46 15.28
CA VAL A 172 1.99 -7.68 15.27
C VAL A 172 2.11 -6.50 14.32
N ILE A 173 1.25 -6.47 13.31
CA ILE A 173 1.16 -5.42 12.31
C ILE A 173 0.05 -4.46 12.73
N THR A 174 0.37 -3.18 12.84
CA THR A 174 -0.55 -2.13 13.32
C THR A 174 -0.93 -1.17 12.20
N PRO A 175 -2.10 -1.35 11.56
CA PRO A 175 -2.61 -0.36 10.62
C PRO A 175 -2.82 1.00 11.32
N LYS A 176 -2.52 2.10 10.63
CA LYS A 176 -2.76 3.48 11.12
C LYS A 176 -4.23 3.90 11.01
N ILE A 177 -5.13 2.99 11.38
CA ILE A 177 -6.56 3.23 11.50
C ILE A 177 -6.96 2.90 12.94
N GLN A 178 -8.03 3.53 13.42
CA GLN A 178 -8.57 3.24 14.75
C GLN A 178 -9.98 2.69 14.59
N ILE A 179 -10.22 1.52 15.18
CA ILE A 179 -11.56 0.92 15.23
C ILE A 179 -11.97 0.91 16.70
N ARG A 180 -13.12 1.51 17.00
CA ARG A 180 -13.67 1.46 18.37
C ARG A 180 -14.17 0.05 18.65
N THR A 181 -13.83 -0.48 19.82
CA THR A 181 -14.24 -1.83 20.26
C THR A 181 -15.75 -2.05 20.16
N TYR A 182 -16.52 -1.02 20.50
CA TYR A 182 -17.97 -1.02 20.39
C TYR A 182 -18.46 -1.29 18.95
N ASP A 183 -17.92 -0.56 17.96
CA ASP A 183 -18.33 -0.69 16.56
C ASP A 183 -17.93 -2.06 15.99
N ALA A 184 -16.73 -2.55 16.31
CA ALA A 184 -16.26 -3.87 15.91
C ALA A 184 -17.09 -5.04 16.47
N ARG A 185 -17.75 -4.85 17.61
CA ARG A 185 -18.69 -5.84 18.19
C ARG A 185 -20.07 -5.77 17.54
N ARG A 186 -20.54 -4.58 17.12
CA ARG A 186 -21.86 -4.40 16.50
C ARG A 186 -22.03 -5.10 15.15
N VAL A 187 -20.93 -5.28 14.42
CA VAL A 187 -20.95 -5.97 13.11
C VAL A 187 -21.17 -7.48 13.27
N LEU A 188 -20.97 -8.04 14.47
CA LEU A 188 -21.09 -9.48 14.70
C LEU A 188 -22.54 -9.97 14.69
N LYS A 189 -22.80 -11.01 13.90
CA LYS A 189 -24.07 -11.74 13.87
C LYS A 189 -24.36 -12.34 15.25
N ARG A 190 -25.62 -12.24 15.67
CA ARG A 190 -26.12 -12.83 16.93
C ARG A 190 -26.39 -14.33 16.86
N ARG A 191 -26.29 -14.95 15.68
CA ARG A 191 -26.52 -16.37 15.43
C ARG A 191 -25.44 -16.92 14.52
N VAL A 192 -25.01 -18.15 14.79
CA VAL A 192 -23.99 -18.87 14.02
C VAL A 192 -24.56 -20.22 13.57
N GLU A 193 -24.09 -20.70 12.41
CA GLU A 193 -24.46 -22.02 11.92
C GLU A 193 -23.77 -23.10 12.76
N LEU A 194 -24.47 -24.21 13.01
CA LEU A 194 -23.93 -25.31 13.82
C LEU A 194 -22.63 -25.87 13.22
N LYS A 195 -22.52 -25.92 11.89
CA LYS A 195 -21.32 -26.36 11.18
C LYS A 195 -20.10 -25.49 11.53
N ASP A 196 -20.29 -24.18 11.57
CA ASP A 196 -19.21 -23.24 11.84
C ASP A 196 -18.84 -23.28 13.32
N ALA A 197 -19.83 -23.42 14.22
CA ALA A 197 -19.57 -23.64 15.64
C ALA A 197 -18.74 -24.91 15.91
N ILE A 198 -19.08 -26.04 15.26
CA ILE A 198 -18.30 -27.29 15.37
C ILE A 198 -16.87 -27.08 14.86
N SER A 199 -16.70 -26.41 13.73
CA SER A 199 -15.39 -26.14 13.14
C SER A 199 -14.55 -25.24 14.04
N GLN A 200 -15.16 -24.19 14.61
CA GLN A 200 -14.50 -23.29 15.56
C GLN A 200 -14.05 -24.04 16.83
N CYS A 201 -14.90 -24.89 17.40
CA CYS A 201 -14.54 -25.71 18.56
C CYS A 201 -13.39 -26.67 18.25
N GLY A 202 -13.40 -27.28 17.07
CA GLY A 202 -12.31 -28.13 16.60
C GLY A 202 -10.98 -27.39 16.47
N ASN A 203 -11.01 -26.19 15.89
CA ASN A 203 -9.84 -25.33 15.74
C ASN A 203 -9.31 -24.89 17.11
N LEU A 204 -10.17 -24.43 18.03
CA LEU A 204 -9.74 -24.04 19.38
C LEU A 204 -9.12 -25.21 20.16
N ALA A 205 -9.74 -26.38 20.12
CA ALA A 205 -9.20 -27.59 20.75
C ALA A 205 -7.86 -28.02 20.12
N GLY A 206 -7.75 -27.94 18.79
CA GLY A 206 -6.52 -28.21 18.05
C GLY A 206 -5.40 -27.24 18.41
N LEU A 207 -5.71 -25.94 18.52
CA LEU A 207 -4.74 -24.91 18.90
C LEU A 207 -4.21 -25.16 20.31
N ILE A 208 -5.09 -25.43 21.28
CA ILE A 208 -4.70 -25.75 22.66
C ILE A 208 -3.83 -27.02 22.69
N ALA A 209 -4.24 -28.08 22.01
CA ALA A 209 -3.48 -29.33 21.95
C ALA A 209 -2.10 -29.13 21.30
N GLY A 210 -2.03 -28.35 20.21
CA GLY A 210 -0.78 -28.00 19.53
C GLY A 210 0.17 -27.22 20.43
N ILE A 211 -0.34 -26.27 21.21
CA ILE A 211 0.47 -25.53 22.20
C ILE A 211 1.03 -26.47 23.28
N TYR A 212 0.21 -27.37 23.84
CA TYR A 212 0.66 -28.32 24.87
C TYR A 212 1.70 -29.34 24.37
N THR A 213 1.61 -29.70 23.09
CA THR A 213 2.47 -30.71 22.48
C THR A 213 3.64 -30.11 21.69
N GLU A 214 3.71 -28.78 21.60
CA GLU A 214 4.63 -28.04 20.74
C GLU A 214 4.56 -28.51 19.26
N ASP A 215 3.39 -28.94 18.81
CA ASP A 215 3.12 -29.31 17.40
C ASP A 215 2.76 -28.05 16.61
N TYR A 216 3.78 -27.42 16.03
CA TYR A 216 3.67 -26.18 15.25
C TYR A 216 2.81 -26.34 13.99
N ASP A 217 2.76 -27.54 13.39
CA ASP A 217 1.91 -27.80 12.21
C ASP A 217 0.43 -27.89 12.62
N LEU A 218 0.14 -28.46 13.80
CA LEU A 218 -1.21 -28.43 14.37
C LEU A 218 -1.62 -27.02 14.77
N ILE A 219 -0.72 -26.23 15.37
CA ILE A 219 -0.96 -24.81 15.67
C ILE A 219 -1.36 -24.07 14.38
N GLY A 220 -0.56 -24.19 13.31
CA GLY A 220 -0.82 -23.53 12.03
C GLY A 220 -2.16 -23.91 11.41
N ARG A 221 -2.48 -25.22 11.36
CA ARG A 221 -3.78 -25.69 10.84
C ARG A 221 -4.99 -25.27 11.70
N SER A 222 -4.76 -24.95 12.97
CA SER A 222 -5.79 -24.58 13.94
C SER A 222 -6.01 -23.07 14.04
N LEU A 223 -5.08 -22.24 13.56
CA LEU A 223 -5.20 -20.76 13.51
C LEU A 223 -6.18 -20.30 12.41
N LYS A 224 -7.43 -20.75 12.51
CA LYS A 224 -8.49 -20.44 11.58
C LYS A 224 -9.76 -20.07 12.33
N ASP A 225 -10.24 -18.85 12.10
CA ASP A 225 -11.51 -18.39 12.61
C ASP A 225 -12.57 -18.43 11.51
N VAL A 226 -13.65 -19.17 11.76
CA VAL A 226 -14.78 -19.26 10.82
C VAL A 226 -15.98 -18.43 11.26
N LEU A 227 -15.91 -17.81 12.44
CA LEU A 227 -17.01 -17.07 13.04
C LEU A 227 -16.77 -15.57 12.97
N ILE A 228 -15.67 -15.07 13.55
CA ILE A 228 -15.54 -13.64 13.86
C ILE A 228 -14.72 -12.91 12.78
N GLU A 229 -13.57 -13.47 12.42
CA GLU A 229 -12.67 -12.92 11.40
C GLU A 229 -13.38 -12.61 10.07
N PRO A 230 -14.21 -13.50 9.47
CA PRO A 230 -14.89 -13.19 8.20
C PRO A 230 -15.84 -11.98 8.28
N GLN A 231 -16.33 -11.67 9.47
CA GLN A 231 -17.23 -10.54 9.69
C GLN A 231 -16.46 -9.24 9.96
N ARG A 232 -15.29 -9.33 10.60
CA ARG A 232 -14.47 -8.17 10.97
C ARG A 232 -13.44 -7.78 9.91
N ALA A 233 -13.01 -8.70 9.06
CA ALA A 233 -12.04 -8.45 8.00
C ALA A 233 -12.43 -7.25 7.11
N ALA A 234 -13.74 -7.07 6.86
CA ALA A 234 -14.27 -5.93 6.09
C ALA A 234 -14.00 -4.55 6.71
N LEU A 235 -13.66 -4.48 8.00
CA LEU A 235 -13.32 -3.23 8.69
C LEU A 235 -11.83 -2.89 8.59
N ILE A 236 -11.00 -3.84 8.14
CA ILE A 236 -9.54 -3.73 8.10
C ILE A 236 -9.12 -3.74 6.63
N GLN A 237 -8.75 -2.56 6.12
CA GLN A 237 -8.31 -2.42 4.73
C GLN A 237 -7.07 -3.28 4.46
N GLY A 238 -7.17 -4.15 3.45
CA GLY A 238 -6.09 -5.04 3.01
C GLY A 238 -5.76 -6.21 3.95
N PHE A 239 -6.70 -6.59 4.83
CA PHE A 239 -6.53 -7.70 5.75
C PHE A 239 -6.12 -9.02 5.06
N ASP A 240 -6.80 -9.39 3.98
CA ASP A 240 -6.54 -10.65 3.28
C ASP A 240 -5.14 -10.67 2.66
N GLU A 241 -4.68 -9.53 2.12
CA GLU A 241 -3.31 -9.39 1.59
C GLU A 241 -2.26 -9.47 2.70
N LEU A 242 -2.49 -8.78 3.82
CA LEU A 242 -1.61 -8.84 5.00
C LEU A 242 -1.46 -10.28 5.50
N LYS A 243 -2.59 -10.99 5.63
CA LYS A 243 -2.63 -12.39 6.06
C LYS A 243 -1.90 -13.30 5.08
N ALA A 244 -2.18 -13.18 3.78
CA ALA A 244 -1.49 -13.96 2.76
C ALA A 244 0.03 -13.70 2.74
N SER A 245 0.44 -12.43 2.88
CA SER A 245 1.84 -12.04 2.96
C SER A 245 2.52 -12.64 4.19
N ALA A 246 1.88 -12.59 5.37
CA ALA A 246 2.45 -13.19 6.57
C ALA A 246 2.71 -14.70 6.40
N ILE A 247 1.75 -15.45 5.84
CA ILE A 247 1.92 -16.89 5.57
C ILE A 247 3.06 -17.11 4.56
N ALA A 248 3.12 -16.32 3.49
CA ALA A 248 4.18 -16.41 2.48
C ALA A 248 5.59 -16.17 3.04
N HIS A 249 5.71 -15.37 4.11
CA HIS A 249 6.97 -15.08 4.80
C HIS A 249 7.26 -16.04 5.98
N GLY A 250 6.54 -17.16 6.06
CA GLY A 250 6.84 -18.24 7.01
C GLY A 250 6.04 -18.19 8.31
N ALA A 251 4.96 -17.39 8.39
CA ALA A 251 4.02 -17.51 9.49
C ALA A 251 3.27 -18.87 9.41
N LEU A 252 3.11 -19.51 10.57
CA LEU A 252 2.25 -20.68 10.78
C LEU A 252 0.78 -20.32 10.57
N GLY A 253 0.39 -19.11 10.95
CA GLY A 253 -0.98 -18.60 10.92
C GLY A 253 -1.02 -17.11 11.20
N SER A 254 -2.11 -16.45 10.80
CA SER A 254 -2.32 -15.02 11.04
C SER A 254 -3.80 -14.71 11.19
N GLY A 255 -4.13 -13.70 12.00
CA GLY A 255 -5.50 -13.29 12.27
C GLY A 255 -5.60 -11.92 12.92
N ILE A 256 -6.84 -11.51 13.21
CA ILE A 256 -7.14 -10.23 13.83
C ILE A 256 -6.85 -10.29 15.34
N SER A 257 -6.20 -9.25 15.87
CA SER A 257 -5.96 -9.09 17.30
C SER A 257 -7.08 -8.28 17.96
N GLY A 258 -7.80 -8.92 18.89
CA GLY A 258 -8.82 -8.27 19.69
C GLY A 258 -9.97 -7.68 18.84
N SER A 259 -10.44 -6.50 19.24
CA SER A 259 -11.49 -5.72 18.57
C SER A 259 -10.95 -4.61 17.65
N GLY A 260 -9.64 -4.40 17.64
CA GLY A 260 -9.00 -3.35 16.85
C GLY A 260 -8.52 -3.85 15.48
N PRO A 261 -7.89 -2.96 14.69
CA PRO A 261 -7.43 -3.28 13.34
C PRO A 261 -6.10 -4.04 13.28
N SER A 262 -5.42 -4.26 14.40
CA SER A 262 -4.14 -4.97 14.41
C SER A 262 -4.27 -6.41 13.92
N VAL A 263 -3.28 -6.85 13.15
CA VAL A 263 -3.18 -8.20 12.61
C VAL A 263 -1.95 -8.85 13.23
N PHE A 264 -2.11 -10.02 13.83
CA PHE A 264 -0.98 -10.80 14.35
C PHE A 264 -0.61 -11.92 13.36
N ALA A 265 0.65 -12.34 13.42
CA ALA A 265 1.16 -13.51 12.71
C ALA A 265 2.03 -14.33 13.66
N MET A 266 1.76 -15.63 13.76
CA MET A 266 2.55 -16.56 14.56
C MET A 266 3.55 -17.30 13.68
N SER A 267 4.77 -17.44 14.16
CA SER A 267 5.89 -18.04 13.42
C SER A 267 6.64 -19.04 14.28
N ARG A 268 7.26 -20.05 13.64
CA ARG A 268 8.19 -20.95 14.30
C ARG A 268 9.62 -20.41 14.17
N GLY A 269 10.12 -19.80 15.23
CA GLY A 269 11.43 -19.18 15.31
C GLY A 269 11.41 -17.68 15.02
N GLU A 270 12.51 -17.03 15.37
CA GLU A 270 12.69 -15.59 15.23
C GLU A 270 12.83 -15.15 13.77
N ASP A 271 13.57 -15.92 12.95
CA ASP A 271 13.84 -15.52 11.55
C ASP A 271 12.56 -15.42 10.71
N PRO A 272 11.61 -16.39 10.73
CA PRO A 272 10.36 -16.21 10.01
C PRO A 272 9.53 -15.04 10.58
N ALA A 273 9.55 -14.81 11.89
CA ALA A 273 8.86 -13.65 12.48
C ALA A 273 9.44 -12.31 11.99
N ARG A 274 10.78 -12.23 11.88
CA ARG A 274 11.50 -11.08 11.29
C ARG A 274 11.22 -10.95 9.80
N ASN A 275 11.12 -12.04 9.05
CA ASN A 275 10.77 -12.03 7.63
C ASN A 275 9.35 -11.52 7.41
N VAL A 276 8.40 -11.92 8.27
CA VAL A 276 7.04 -11.37 8.26
C VAL A 276 7.10 -9.87 8.52
N ALA A 277 7.86 -9.39 9.50
CA ALA A 277 8.00 -7.95 9.77
C ALA A 277 8.67 -7.19 8.60
N ALA A 278 9.71 -7.75 8.00
CA ALA A 278 10.46 -7.16 6.89
C ALA A 278 9.73 -7.23 5.54
N GLY A 279 8.68 -8.07 5.44
CA GLY A 279 7.87 -8.23 4.24
C GLY A 279 7.06 -6.99 3.85
N PHE A 280 6.98 -5.96 4.70
CA PHE A 280 6.02 -4.87 4.53
C PHE A 280 6.58 -3.51 4.10
N ASP A 281 7.85 -3.17 4.31
CA ASP A 281 8.45 -1.88 3.86
C ASP A 281 9.94 -2.04 3.49
N LYS A 282 10.28 -2.01 2.19
CA LYS A 282 11.62 -2.35 1.67
C LYS A 282 12.34 -1.26 0.88
N TYR A 283 11.65 -0.18 0.51
CA TYR A 283 12.20 0.88 -0.33
C TYR A 283 12.18 2.22 0.39
N TYR A 284 13.25 3.00 0.21
CA TYR A 284 13.36 4.35 0.75
C TYR A 284 13.82 5.33 -0.34
N SER A 285 13.61 6.63 -0.11
CA SER A 285 14.06 7.66 -1.04
C SER A 285 15.54 7.97 -0.89
N LEU A 286 16.28 8.01 -1.99
CA LEU A 286 17.69 8.45 -1.99
C LEU A 286 17.88 9.93 -1.65
N ASN A 287 16.81 10.73 -1.67
CA ASN A 287 16.84 12.14 -1.23
C ASN A 287 16.61 12.29 0.30
N GLY A 288 16.37 11.18 1.02
CA GLY A 288 16.29 11.18 2.48
C GLY A 288 14.89 11.35 3.06
N HIS A 289 13.81 11.21 2.27
CA HIS A 289 12.45 11.13 2.81
C HIS A 289 12.33 10.01 3.88
N PRO A 290 11.70 10.27 5.05
CA PRO A 290 11.68 9.32 6.16
C PRO A 290 10.74 8.13 5.94
N GLU A 291 9.76 8.25 5.04
CA GLU A 291 8.80 7.18 4.76
C GLU A 291 9.46 6.07 3.92
N LYS A 292 9.41 4.84 4.43
CA LYS A 292 9.68 3.62 3.68
C LYS A 292 8.40 3.09 3.05
N VAL A 293 8.53 2.36 1.96
CA VAL A 293 7.40 1.83 1.19
C VAL A 293 7.67 0.41 0.70
N SER A 294 6.61 -0.35 0.43
CA SER A 294 6.69 -1.66 -0.24
C SER A 294 7.10 -1.55 -1.71
N PHE A 295 7.43 -2.68 -2.35
CA PHE A 295 7.70 -2.74 -3.80
C PHE A 295 6.46 -2.29 -4.58
N ARG A 296 5.27 -2.77 -4.22
CA ARG A 296 3.99 -2.35 -4.84
C ARG A 296 3.85 -0.83 -4.86
N LYS A 297 4.05 -0.20 -3.70
CA LYS A 297 3.89 1.26 -3.57
C LYS A 297 4.99 2.01 -4.33
N ALA A 298 6.24 1.56 -4.27
CA ALA A 298 7.34 2.13 -5.07
C ALA A 298 7.08 2.03 -6.59
N VAL A 299 6.48 0.94 -7.07
CA VAL A 299 6.13 0.75 -8.48
C VAL A 299 4.98 1.67 -8.90
N ILE A 300 3.92 1.77 -8.09
CA ILE A 300 2.76 2.61 -8.42
C ILE A 300 3.14 4.10 -8.40
N GLN A 301 3.85 4.55 -7.36
CA GLN A 301 4.24 5.96 -7.19
C GLN A 301 5.38 6.38 -8.12
N SER A 302 6.24 5.43 -8.53
CA SER A 302 7.45 5.64 -9.36
C SER A 302 8.55 6.50 -8.73
N LEU A 303 8.21 7.64 -8.11
CA LEU A 303 9.10 8.56 -7.41
C LEU A 303 8.59 8.76 -5.98
N ALA A 304 9.52 9.03 -5.07
CA ALA A 304 9.17 9.42 -3.71
C ALA A 304 8.59 10.86 -3.67
N PRO A 305 7.88 11.25 -2.59
CA PRO A 305 7.31 12.60 -2.45
C PRO A 305 8.33 13.74 -2.56
N ASP A 306 9.59 13.49 -2.16
CA ASP A 306 10.72 14.41 -2.28
C ASP A 306 11.42 14.36 -3.65
N ARG A 307 10.77 13.71 -4.64
CA ARG A 307 11.27 13.46 -6.00
C ARG A 307 12.54 12.62 -6.07
N GLY A 308 12.92 11.97 -4.96
CA GLY A 308 14.03 11.02 -4.95
C GLY A 308 13.66 9.71 -5.62
N LEU A 309 14.69 9.00 -6.10
CA LEU A 309 14.51 7.64 -6.59
C LEU A 309 14.37 6.67 -5.42
N TYR A 310 13.44 5.74 -5.55
CA TYR A 310 13.38 4.59 -4.64
C TYR A 310 14.59 3.69 -4.81
N PHE A 311 15.11 3.21 -3.69
CA PHE A 311 16.21 2.24 -3.60
C PHE A 311 15.88 1.22 -2.51
N PRO A 312 16.20 -0.08 -2.71
CA PRO A 312 15.94 -1.09 -1.69
C PRO A 312 16.82 -0.84 -0.46
N GLU A 313 16.26 -1.03 0.73
CA GLU A 313 16.99 -0.87 1.99
C GLU A 313 18.20 -1.81 2.08
N GLU A 314 18.03 -3.04 1.61
CA GLU A 314 19.06 -4.06 1.54
C GLU A 314 19.09 -4.69 0.14
N ILE A 315 20.29 -5.08 -0.30
CA ILE A 315 20.47 -5.90 -1.50
C ILE A 315 20.44 -7.37 -1.05
N PRO A 316 19.42 -8.16 -1.42
CA PRO A 316 19.30 -9.55 -1.01
C PRO A 316 20.53 -10.37 -1.39
N GLN A 317 20.99 -11.26 -0.52
CA GLN A 317 22.05 -12.20 -0.85
C GLN A 317 21.42 -13.51 -1.36
N LEU A 318 21.89 -14.00 -2.51
CA LEU A 318 21.42 -15.26 -3.06
C LEU A 318 22.16 -16.44 -2.42
N ASP A 319 21.47 -17.58 -2.29
CA ASP A 319 22.06 -18.82 -1.77
C ASP A 319 23.25 -19.26 -2.63
N ALA A 320 24.31 -19.73 -1.98
CA ALA A 320 25.50 -20.26 -2.66
C ALA A 320 25.18 -21.48 -3.55
N ALA A 321 24.19 -22.30 -3.17
CA ALA A 321 23.74 -23.40 -4.02
C ALA A 321 23.07 -22.91 -5.31
N LEU A 322 22.34 -21.79 -5.24
CA LEU A 322 21.77 -21.14 -6.42
C LEU A 322 22.87 -20.55 -7.31
N LEU A 323 23.79 -19.78 -6.72
CA LEU A 323 24.89 -19.14 -7.46
C LEU A 323 25.87 -20.13 -8.11
N SER A 324 25.96 -21.36 -7.59
CA SER A 324 26.76 -22.42 -8.22
C SER A 324 26.01 -23.17 -9.32
N ASN A 325 24.67 -23.16 -9.32
CA ASN A 325 23.86 -23.93 -10.26
C ASN A 325 23.10 -23.08 -11.29
N PHE A 326 23.13 -21.75 -11.18
CA PHE A 326 22.32 -20.85 -12.01
C PHE A 326 22.51 -21.07 -13.52
N ARG A 327 23.69 -21.48 -13.97
CA ARG A 327 24.00 -21.77 -15.37
C ARG A 327 23.17 -22.91 -15.97
N LYS A 328 22.66 -23.81 -15.14
CA LYS A 328 21.86 -24.99 -15.53
C LYS A 328 20.37 -24.83 -15.28
N MET A 329 19.97 -23.76 -14.59
CA MET A 329 18.57 -23.48 -14.29
C MET A 329 17.85 -22.96 -15.53
N ASP A 330 16.52 -23.16 -15.57
CA ASP A 330 15.69 -22.45 -16.52
C ASP A 330 15.84 -20.93 -16.35
N LYS A 331 15.79 -20.20 -17.47
CA LYS A 331 15.99 -18.74 -17.50
C LYS A 331 14.97 -18.02 -16.62
N ALA A 332 13.70 -18.41 -16.69
CA ALA A 332 12.67 -17.77 -15.89
C ALA A 332 12.83 -18.10 -14.41
N ASP A 333 13.26 -19.33 -14.08
CA ASP A 333 13.51 -19.73 -12.69
C ASP A 333 14.63 -18.90 -12.05
N VAL A 334 15.80 -18.82 -12.68
CA VAL A 334 16.92 -18.03 -12.13
C VAL A 334 16.57 -16.55 -12.02
N CYS A 335 15.88 -15.98 -13.01
CA CYS A 335 15.45 -14.58 -12.97
C CYS A 335 14.39 -14.33 -11.88
N THR A 336 13.51 -15.30 -11.63
CA THR A 336 12.51 -15.24 -10.56
C THR A 336 13.20 -15.20 -9.19
N GLU A 337 14.16 -16.08 -8.94
CA GLU A 337 14.91 -16.06 -7.67
C GLU A 337 15.71 -14.77 -7.49
N ALA A 338 16.33 -14.26 -8.56
CA ALA A 338 17.10 -13.02 -8.53
C ALA A 338 16.23 -11.79 -8.17
N ILE A 339 14.97 -11.73 -8.64
CA ILE A 339 14.07 -10.61 -8.37
C ILE A 339 13.22 -10.78 -7.11
N ALA A 340 13.03 -12.01 -6.62
CA ALA A 340 12.11 -12.32 -5.51
C ALA A 340 12.41 -11.54 -4.23
N GLY A 341 13.68 -11.38 -3.86
CA GLY A 341 14.05 -10.63 -2.65
C GLY A 341 13.65 -9.14 -2.68
N PHE A 342 13.68 -8.54 -3.87
CA PHE A 342 13.28 -7.15 -4.11
C PHE A 342 11.76 -6.97 -4.12
N VAL A 343 11.04 -7.92 -4.72
CA VAL A 343 9.57 -7.91 -4.78
C VAL A 343 8.95 -8.25 -3.43
N GLY A 344 9.58 -9.15 -2.66
CA GLY A 344 9.02 -9.64 -1.39
C GLY A 344 7.67 -10.31 -1.60
N GLY A 345 6.77 -10.19 -0.62
CA GLY A 345 5.42 -10.75 -0.69
C GLY A 345 4.41 -9.88 -1.45
N ASP A 346 4.80 -8.77 -2.07
CA ASP A 346 3.88 -7.95 -2.87
C ASP A 346 3.32 -8.73 -4.08
N ILE A 347 4.09 -9.70 -4.61
CA ILE A 347 3.64 -10.63 -5.66
C ILE A 347 4.00 -12.07 -5.23
N PRO A 348 3.02 -12.99 -5.10
CA PRO A 348 3.29 -14.39 -4.78
C PRO A 348 4.26 -15.03 -5.77
N LYS A 349 5.12 -15.94 -5.30
CA LYS A 349 6.23 -16.51 -6.11
C LYS A 349 5.77 -17.15 -7.42
N GLU A 350 4.67 -17.90 -7.41
CA GLU A 350 4.11 -18.52 -8.63
C GLU A 350 3.67 -17.48 -9.66
N GLU A 351 3.04 -16.40 -9.19
CA GLU A 351 2.61 -15.31 -10.06
C GLU A 351 3.82 -14.50 -10.56
N LEU A 352 4.80 -14.27 -9.70
CA LEU A 352 6.06 -13.63 -10.08
C LEU A 352 6.79 -14.43 -11.17
N LYS A 353 6.80 -15.76 -11.06
CA LYS A 353 7.36 -16.65 -12.08
C LYS A 353 6.64 -16.53 -13.42
N ARG A 354 5.30 -16.45 -13.41
CA ARG A 354 4.49 -16.17 -14.62
C ARG A 354 4.89 -14.84 -15.25
N ILE A 355 4.96 -13.77 -14.43
CA ILE A 355 5.34 -12.42 -14.88
C ILE A 355 6.74 -12.42 -15.50
N VAL A 356 7.72 -13.05 -14.84
CA VAL A 356 9.09 -13.17 -15.36
C VAL A 356 9.09 -13.94 -16.68
N SER A 357 8.41 -15.09 -16.76
CA SER A 357 8.33 -15.90 -17.98
C SER A 357 7.75 -15.12 -19.16
N GLU A 358 6.69 -14.34 -18.94
CA GLU A 358 6.10 -13.48 -19.98
C GLU A 358 6.98 -12.28 -20.34
N THR A 359 7.83 -11.84 -19.41
CA THR A 359 8.73 -10.71 -19.61
C THR A 359 9.86 -11.08 -20.57
N ILE A 360 10.48 -12.25 -20.39
CA ILE A 360 11.67 -12.69 -21.14
C ILE A 360 11.34 -13.76 -22.22
N ASN A 361 10.13 -13.71 -22.78
CA ASN A 361 9.63 -14.69 -23.76
C ASN A 361 10.19 -14.50 -25.19
N PHE A 362 11.36 -13.89 -25.32
CA PHE A 362 12.10 -13.67 -26.56
C PHE A 362 13.61 -13.85 -26.30
N PRO A 363 14.41 -14.19 -27.32
CA PRO A 363 15.82 -14.50 -27.11
C PRO A 363 16.63 -13.23 -26.75
N THR A 364 17.69 -13.42 -25.96
CA THR A 364 18.74 -12.40 -25.72
C THR A 364 20.10 -13.07 -25.97
N PRO A 365 20.44 -13.36 -27.24
CA PRO A 365 21.57 -14.20 -27.57
C PRO A 365 22.90 -13.48 -27.35
N VAL A 366 23.92 -14.22 -26.91
CA VAL A 366 25.32 -13.79 -26.97
C VAL A 366 25.90 -14.29 -28.29
N VAL A 367 26.18 -13.36 -29.21
CA VAL A 367 26.69 -13.65 -30.55
C VAL A 367 28.17 -13.29 -30.63
N LYS A 368 28.97 -14.14 -31.28
CA LYS A 368 30.38 -13.86 -31.51
C LYS A 368 30.52 -12.87 -32.66
N VAL A 369 31.12 -11.70 -32.41
CA VAL A 369 31.48 -10.73 -33.46
C VAL A 369 32.85 -11.11 -34.04
N ASN A 370 33.83 -11.34 -33.17
CA ASN A 370 35.14 -11.87 -33.54
C ASN A 370 35.77 -12.66 -32.38
N ASP A 371 37.03 -13.06 -32.49
CA ASP A 371 37.72 -13.89 -31.48
C ASP A 371 37.81 -13.25 -30.09
N ARG A 372 37.66 -11.92 -29.98
CA ARG A 372 37.82 -11.18 -28.72
C ARG A 372 36.51 -10.56 -28.22
N ILE A 373 35.55 -10.38 -29.12
CA ILE A 373 34.34 -9.60 -28.86
C ILE A 373 33.10 -10.45 -29.10
N HIS A 374 32.27 -10.52 -28.07
CA HIS A 374 30.90 -11.00 -28.19
C HIS A 374 29.95 -9.82 -28.04
N THR A 375 28.78 -9.92 -28.66
CA THR A 375 27.69 -8.98 -28.53
C THR A 375 26.51 -9.65 -27.84
N LEU A 376 25.94 -9.01 -26.83
CA LEU A 376 24.67 -9.41 -26.23
C LEU A 376 23.56 -8.64 -26.96
N GLU A 377 22.85 -9.33 -27.85
CA GLU A 377 21.78 -8.74 -28.65
C GLU A 377 20.50 -8.62 -27.80
N LEU A 378 20.07 -7.39 -27.53
CA LEU A 378 18.87 -7.10 -26.71
C LEU A 378 17.69 -6.55 -27.52
N PHE A 379 17.73 -6.72 -28.83
CA PHE A 379 16.76 -6.15 -29.79
C PHE A 379 15.86 -7.20 -30.46
N HIS A 380 15.76 -8.40 -29.88
CA HIS A 380 14.83 -9.45 -30.37
C HIS A 380 13.43 -9.35 -29.74
N GLY A 381 13.21 -8.33 -28.91
CA GLY A 381 11.89 -8.01 -28.37
C GLY A 381 10.98 -7.35 -29.40
N PRO A 382 9.69 -7.15 -29.05
CA PRO A 382 8.68 -6.64 -29.97
C PRO A 382 8.95 -5.23 -30.50
N THR A 383 9.81 -4.44 -29.85
CA THR A 383 10.12 -3.07 -30.31
C THR A 383 11.55 -2.90 -30.80
N LEU A 384 12.27 -4.02 -30.94
CA LEU A 384 13.66 -4.03 -31.37
C LEU A 384 14.57 -3.22 -30.46
N ALA A 385 14.32 -3.21 -29.15
CA ALA A 385 15.13 -2.47 -28.18
C ALA A 385 15.17 -3.16 -26.81
N PHE A 386 16.29 -3.01 -26.08
CA PHE A 386 16.46 -3.63 -24.76
C PHE A 386 15.41 -3.18 -23.71
N LYS A 387 14.75 -2.05 -23.96
CA LYS A 387 13.75 -1.44 -23.08
C LYS A 387 12.50 -2.32 -22.94
N ASP A 388 12.31 -3.29 -23.83
CA ASP A 388 11.21 -4.25 -23.80
C ASP A 388 11.15 -5.05 -22.50
N VAL A 389 12.29 -5.53 -21.99
CA VAL A 389 12.35 -6.34 -20.75
C VAL A 389 11.79 -5.55 -19.57
N GLY A 390 12.30 -4.33 -19.34
CA GLY A 390 11.81 -3.49 -18.26
C GLY A 390 10.35 -3.08 -18.44
N ALA A 391 9.96 -2.68 -19.66
CA ALA A 391 8.60 -2.23 -19.95
C ALA A 391 7.55 -3.32 -19.69
N ARG A 392 7.82 -4.53 -20.16
CA ARG A 392 6.92 -5.68 -20.01
C ARG A 392 6.79 -6.11 -18.56
N PHE A 393 7.91 -6.22 -17.83
CA PHE A 393 7.87 -6.57 -16.42
C PHE A 393 7.04 -5.57 -15.62
N MET A 394 7.29 -4.27 -15.79
CA MET A 394 6.52 -3.22 -15.14
C MET A 394 5.03 -3.30 -15.50
N ALA A 395 4.71 -3.54 -16.77
CA ALA A 395 3.32 -3.65 -17.20
C ALA A 395 2.58 -4.81 -16.54
N ARG A 396 3.22 -5.96 -16.42
CA ARG A 396 2.66 -7.13 -15.75
C ARG A 396 2.54 -6.94 -14.23
N CYS A 397 3.51 -6.29 -13.59
CA CYS A 397 3.42 -5.93 -12.17
C CYS A 397 2.26 -4.95 -11.91
N LEU A 398 2.13 -3.88 -12.71
CA LEU A 398 1.03 -2.93 -12.56
C LEU A 398 -0.32 -3.57 -12.86
N GLN A 399 -0.42 -4.42 -13.88
CA GLN A 399 -1.64 -5.19 -14.15
C GLN A 399 -2.04 -6.03 -12.93
N TYR A 400 -1.08 -6.72 -12.31
CA TYR A 400 -1.33 -7.51 -11.11
C TYR A 400 -1.80 -6.65 -9.93
N PHE A 401 -1.13 -5.50 -9.70
CA PHE A 401 -1.43 -4.63 -8.56
C PHE A 401 -2.75 -3.87 -8.68
N LEU A 402 -3.22 -3.60 -9.91
CA LEU A 402 -4.39 -2.76 -10.18
C LEU A 402 -5.64 -3.58 -10.55
N LYS A 403 -5.57 -4.92 -10.59
CA LYS A 403 -6.68 -5.79 -11.03
C LYS A 403 -7.99 -5.61 -10.25
N ASP A 404 -7.91 -5.23 -8.98
CA ASP A 404 -9.06 -5.07 -8.07
C ASP A 404 -9.37 -3.59 -7.77
N GLU A 405 -8.67 -2.64 -8.42
CA GLU A 405 -8.91 -1.21 -8.24
C GLU A 405 -9.94 -0.69 -9.25
N ASN A 406 -10.99 -0.03 -8.77
CA ASN A 406 -11.95 0.70 -9.63
C ASN A 406 -11.34 1.97 -10.28
N ARG A 407 -10.07 2.29 -10.00
CA ARG A 407 -9.41 3.50 -10.46
C ARG A 407 -8.55 3.21 -11.69
N LYS A 408 -8.69 4.04 -12.72
CA LYS A 408 -7.83 4.00 -13.90
C LYS A 408 -6.51 4.72 -13.62
N THR A 409 -5.39 4.12 -14.02
CA THR A 409 -4.05 4.70 -13.93
C THR A 409 -3.59 5.14 -15.32
N THR A 410 -2.94 6.31 -15.41
CA THR A 410 -2.42 6.82 -16.68
C THR A 410 -0.90 6.87 -16.65
N ILE A 411 -0.26 6.16 -17.57
CA ILE A 411 1.18 6.22 -17.79
C ILE A 411 1.48 7.40 -18.69
N LEU A 412 2.23 8.36 -18.18
CA LEU A 412 2.69 9.51 -18.97
C LEU A 412 4.20 9.41 -19.17
N VAL A 413 4.63 9.35 -20.44
CA VAL A 413 6.04 9.20 -20.79
C VAL A 413 6.45 10.15 -21.91
N ALA A 414 7.61 10.78 -21.75
CA ALA A 414 8.29 11.51 -22.82
C ALA A 414 9.32 10.59 -23.47
N THR A 415 9.46 10.63 -24.78
CA THR A 415 10.41 9.79 -25.50
C THR A 415 11.11 10.51 -26.66
N SER A 416 12.35 10.09 -26.92
CA SER A 416 13.09 10.36 -28.16
C SER A 416 13.01 9.20 -29.18
N GLY A 417 12.20 8.16 -28.90
CA GLY A 417 12.00 7.00 -29.78
C GLY A 417 11.73 5.71 -29.00
N ASP A 418 12.78 4.95 -28.69
CA ASP A 418 12.66 3.56 -28.20
C ASP A 418 11.87 3.41 -26.90
N THR A 419 12.03 4.34 -25.94
CA THR A 419 11.36 4.21 -24.64
C THR A 419 9.86 4.23 -24.82
N GLY A 420 9.35 5.12 -25.66
CA GLY A 420 7.93 5.19 -25.97
C GLY A 420 7.46 3.91 -26.64
N GLY A 421 8.21 3.39 -27.62
CA GLY A 421 7.85 2.15 -28.31
C GLY A 421 7.67 0.98 -27.35
N ALA A 422 8.69 0.74 -26.51
CA ALA A 422 8.67 -0.33 -25.51
C ALA A 422 7.55 -0.16 -24.48
N VAL A 423 7.30 1.07 -23.99
CA VAL A 423 6.17 1.36 -23.09
C VAL A 423 4.84 1.08 -23.81
N ALA A 424 4.67 1.61 -25.02
CA ALA A 424 3.46 1.46 -25.81
C ALA A 424 3.11 -0.02 -26.02
N ASN A 425 4.09 -0.82 -26.43
CA ASN A 425 3.90 -2.24 -26.66
C ASN A 425 3.70 -3.02 -25.35
N GLY A 426 4.51 -2.76 -24.33
CA GLY A 426 4.46 -3.49 -23.05
C GLY A 426 3.10 -3.35 -22.33
N PHE A 427 2.48 -2.17 -22.46
CA PHE A 427 1.20 -1.83 -21.84
C PHE A 427 -0.01 -1.95 -22.78
N LEU A 428 0.18 -2.37 -24.02
CA LEU A 428 -0.91 -2.55 -24.98
C LEU A 428 -1.95 -3.55 -24.45
N GLY A 429 -3.21 -3.12 -24.38
CA GLY A 429 -4.33 -3.96 -23.95
C GLY A 429 -4.35 -4.29 -22.46
N VAL A 430 -3.53 -3.63 -21.64
CA VAL A 430 -3.55 -3.84 -20.18
C VAL A 430 -4.75 -3.11 -19.58
N GLU A 431 -5.67 -3.89 -19.00
CA GLU A 431 -6.89 -3.38 -18.36
C GLU A 431 -6.57 -2.43 -17.19
N GLY A 432 -7.39 -1.40 -17.03
CA GLY A 432 -7.19 -0.37 -15.98
C GLY A 432 -6.09 0.65 -16.28
N ILE A 433 -5.29 0.47 -17.33
CA ILE A 433 -4.15 1.34 -17.66
C ILE A 433 -4.36 2.06 -19.00
N SER A 434 -4.20 3.38 -19.00
CA SER A 434 -4.05 4.20 -20.21
C SER A 434 -2.60 4.63 -20.37
N VAL A 435 -2.09 4.74 -21.60
CA VAL A 435 -0.73 5.23 -21.88
C VAL A 435 -0.79 6.45 -22.76
N VAL A 436 -0.11 7.52 -22.33
CA VAL A 436 0.09 8.76 -23.08
C VAL A 436 1.57 8.98 -23.31
N ILE A 437 1.96 9.08 -24.58
CA ILE A 437 3.36 9.23 -25.02
C ILE A 437 3.52 10.60 -25.64
N LEU A 438 4.40 11.42 -25.08
CA LEU A 438 4.83 12.69 -25.68
C LEU A 438 6.11 12.46 -26.49
N TYR A 439 6.12 12.86 -27.75
CA TYR A 439 7.31 12.76 -28.60
C TYR A 439 7.50 14.01 -29.46
N PRO A 440 8.75 14.44 -29.73
CA PRO A 440 9.02 15.67 -30.46
C PRO A 440 8.77 15.52 -31.97
N LYS A 441 8.10 16.52 -32.54
CA LYS A 441 7.74 16.61 -33.96
C LYS A 441 8.95 16.51 -34.88
N GLY A 442 8.94 15.53 -35.78
CA GLY A 442 9.99 15.34 -36.79
C GLY A 442 11.39 15.02 -36.23
N LYS A 443 11.48 14.59 -34.96
CA LYS A 443 12.74 14.26 -34.27
C LYS A 443 12.84 12.78 -33.87
N VAL A 444 11.85 11.97 -34.27
CA VAL A 444 11.81 10.51 -34.11
C VAL A 444 11.88 9.88 -35.50
N SER A 445 12.55 8.73 -35.66
CA SER A 445 12.64 8.08 -36.97
C SER A 445 11.27 7.58 -37.45
N PRO A 446 11.03 7.45 -38.77
CA PRO A 446 9.74 6.95 -39.28
C PRO A 446 9.33 5.58 -38.75
N LEU A 447 10.30 4.69 -38.50
CA LEU A 447 10.03 3.36 -37.93
C LEU A 447 9.59 3.48 -36.46
N GLN A 448 10.32 4.25 -35.65
CA GLN A 448 9.97 4.48 -34.25
C GLN A 448 8.62 5.20 -34.14
N GLU A 449 8.36 6.21 -34.97
CA GLU A 449 7.07 6.91 -34.97
C GLU A 449 5.90 5.94 -35.23
N LYS A 450 6.05 5.01 -36.17
CA LYS A 450 5.04 3.94 -36.39
C LYS A 450 4.87 3.05 -35.16
N GLN A 451 5.94 2.68 -34.46
CA GLN A 451 5.86 1.92 -33.21
C GLN A 451 5.10 2.66 -32.11
N LEU A 452 5.14 4.00 -32.10
CA LEU A 452 4.40 4.84 -31.15
C LEU A 452 2.93 5.02 -31.52
N THR A 453 2.64 5.24 -32.80
CA THR A 453 1.36 5.79 -33.27
C THR A 453 0.39 4.73 -33.80
N ALA A 454 0.86 3.55 -34.20
CA ALA A 454 0.03 2.56 -34.90
C ALA A 454 -0.72 1.54 -34.01
N LEU A 455 -0.56 1.60 -32.68
CA LEU A 455 -1.06 0.53 -31.78
C LEU A 455 -2.54 0.67 -31.39
N GLY A 456 -3.04 1.91 -31.21
CA GLY A 456 -4.42 2.17 -30.80
C GLY A 456 -4.78 1.66 -29.39
N GLN A 457 -6.05 1.27 -29.20
CA GLN A 457 -6.61 0.80 -27.91
C GLN A 457 -6.41 1.79 -26.76
N ASN A 458 -5.64 1.40 -25.74
CA ASN A 458 -5.32 2.21 -24.56
C ASN A 458 -4.06 3.07 -24.72
N ILE A 459 -3.45 3.09 -25.92
CA ILE A 459 -2.23 3.83 -26.22
C ILE A 459 -2.57 5.11 -27.00
N LYS A 460 -2.07 6.25 -26.52
CA LYS A 460 -2.20 7.55 -27.17
C LYS A 460 -0.84 8.22 -27.32
N ALA A 461 -0.40 8.43 -28.55
CA ALA A 461 0.79 9.22 -28.85
C ALA A 461 0.38 10.68 -29.18
N LEU A 462 1.12 11.64 -28.62
CA LEU A 462 0.96 13.07 -28.81
C LEU A 462 2.27 13.65 -29.35
N GLU A 463 2.21 14.14 -30.58
CA GLU A 463 3.32 14.87 -31.19
C GLU A 463 3.40 16.28 -30.57
N VAL A 464 4.57 16.64 -30.06
CA VAL A 464 4.86 17.93 -29.43
C VAL A 464 5.68 18.78 -30.38
N ASP A 465 5.22 20.00 -30.64
CA ASP A 465 5.98 21.00 -31.42
C ASP A 465 7.12 21.58 -30.55
N GLY A 466 8.23 20.85 -30.50
CA GLY A 466 9.37 21.12 -29.63
C GLY A 466 10.45 20.04 -29.73
N ASN A 467 11.40 20.07 -28.81
CA ASN A 467 12.45 19.07 -28.66
C ASN A 467 12.12 18.04 -27.56
N PHE A 468 13.04 17.12 -27.29
CA PHE A 468 12.83 16.09 -26.26
C PHE A 468 12.78 16.68 -24.84
N ASP A 469 13.57 17.69 -24.54
CA ASP A 469 13.57 18.35 -23.23
C ASP A 469 12.21 19.02 -22.98
N ASP A 470 11.62 19.66 -23.99
CA ASP A 470 10.26 20.23 -23.92
C ASP A 470 9.22 19.14 -23.57
N CYS A 471 9.34 17.95 -24.19
CA CYS A 471 8.49 16.81 -23.86
C CYS A 471 8.67 16.37 -22.40
N GLN A 472 9.92 16.28 -21.92
CA GLN A 472 10.20 15.92 -20.53
C GLN A 472 9.66 16.95 -19.54
N ASP A 473 9.78 18.23 -19.85
CA ASP A 473 9.30 19.30 -18.98
C ASP A 473 7.77 19.35 -18.92
N LEU A 474 7.07 19.08 -20.03
CA LEU A 474 5.62 18.87 -20.01
C LEU A 474 5.22 17.70 -19.11
N VAL A 475 5.94 16.58 -19.18
CA VAL A 475 5.69 15.42 -18.31
C VAL A 475 5.91 15.81 -16.84
N LYS A 476 7.04 16.45 -16.50
CA LYS A 476 7.32 16.90 -15.13
C LYS A 476 6.26 17.87 -14.61
N ALA A 477 5.81 18.80 -15.45
CA ALA A 477 4.75 19.75 -15.11
C ALA A 477 3.43 19.03 -14.80
N ALA A 478 3.05 18.04 -15.60
CA ALA A 478 1.86 17.23 -15.35
C ALA A 478 1.95 16.43 -14.04
N PHE A 479 3.14 15.91 -13.69
CA PHE A 479 3.33 15.17 -12.43
C PHE A 479 3.24 16.03 -11.16
N ILE A 480 3.41 17.34 -11.26
CA ILE A 480 3.31 18.26 -10.10
C ILE A 480 1.96 18.96 -10.03
N ASP A 481 1.10 18.77 -11.03
CA ASP A 481 -0.24 19.31 -11.10
C ASP A 481 -1.20 18.44 -10.27
N PRO A 482 -1.79 18.95 -9.18
CA PRO A 482 -2.68 18.17 -8.33
C PRO A 482 -3.98 17.77 -9.05
N GLU A 483 -4.51 18.63 -9.93
CA GLU A 483 -5.78 18.40 -10.63
C GLU A 483 -5.63 17.28 -11.67
N ILE A 484 -4.52 17.30 -12.43
CA ILE A 484 -4.21 16.22 -13.40
C ILE A 484 -3.99 14.90 -12.66
N ASN A 485 -3.22 14.90 -11.58
CA ASN A 485 -2.96 13.69 -10.80
C ASN A 485 -4.21 13.11 -10.13
N GLU A 486 -5.08 13.95 -9.57
CA GLU A 486 -6.34 13.52 -8.95
C GLU A 486 -7.21 12.79 -9.99
N LYS A 487 -7.36 13.38 -11.18
CA LYS A 487 -8.22 12.84 -12.25
C LYS A 487 -7.65 11.62 -12.96
N LEU A 488 -6.36 11.61 -13.28
CA LEU A 488 -5.75 10.62 -14.18
C LEU A 488 -4.92 9.56 -13.46
N GLY A 489 -4.55 9.78 -12.20
CA GLY A 489 -3.65 8.89 -11.46
C GLY A 489 -2.34 8.66 -12.23
N LEU A 490 -1.56 9.73 -12.42
CA LEU A 490 -0.36 9.65 -13.26
C LEU A 490 0.71 8.75 -12.63
N THR A 491 1.33 7.91 -13.46
CA THR A 491 2.54 7.17 -13.11
C THR A 491 3.54 7.22 -14.27
N SER A 492 4.83 7.05 -13.99
CA SER A 492 5.88 7.09 -15.00
C SER A 492 6.43 5.71 -15.28
N ALA A 493 6.57 5.37 -16.57
CA ALA A 493 7.19 4.13 -17.02
C ALA A 493 8.66 4.29 -17.47
N ASN A 494 9.36 5.29 -16.95
CA ASN A 494 10.80 5.49 -17.21
C ASN A 494 11.67 4.63 -16.28
N SER A 495 12.98 4.57 -16.56
CA SER A 495 13.96 3.83 -15.73
C SER A 495 14.15 4.39 -14.31
N ILE A 496 13.41 5.44 -13.94
CA ILE A 496 13.26 5.90 -12.55
C ILE A 496 12.46 4.89 -11.71
N ASN A 497 11.50 4.19 -12.31
CA ASN A 497 10.66 3.21 -11.65
C ASN A 497 11.46 1.93 -11.33
N VAL A 498 11.31 1.40 -10.12
CA VAL A 498 12.04 0.20 -9.68
C VAL A 498 11.70 -1.04 -10.51
N ALA A 499 10.44 -1.18 -10.98
CA ALA A 499 10.04 -2.27 -11.86
C ALA A 499 10.48 -2.08 -13.32
N ARG A 500 10.96 -0.89 -13.72
CA ARG A 500 11.67 -0.71 -15.01
C ARG A 500 13.15 -0.99 -14.91
N TRP A 501 13.73 -0.70 -13.76
CA TRP A 501 15.17 -0.78 -13.54
C TRP A 501 15.63 -2.19 -13.21
N LEU A 502 15.11 -2.81 -12.15
CA LEU A 502 15.60 -4.10 -11.66
C LEU A 502 15.56 -5.25 -12.68
N PRO A 503 14.48 -5.51 -13.44
CA PRO A 503 14.42 -6.64 -14.38
C PRO A 503 15.42 -6.56 -15.53
N GLN A 504 16.08 -5.41 -15.75
CA GLN A 504 17.19 -5.34 -16.70
C GLN A 504 18.37 -6.25 -16.30
N MET A 505 18.46 -6.67 -15.03
CA MET A 505 19.46 -7.64 -14.60
C MET A 505 19.27 -9.04 -15.23
N PHE A 506 18.07 -9.35 -15.73
CA PHE A 506 17.75 -10.66 -16.31
C PHE A 506 18.61 -11.02 -17.50
N TYR A 507 18.86 -10.08 -18.40
CA TYR A 507 19.69 -10.37 -19.57
C TYR A 507 21.18 -10.46 -19.26
N TYR A 508 21.67 -9.87 -18.16
CA TYR A 508 23.03 -10.12 -17.66
C TYR A 508 23.14 -11.56 -17.15
N ILE A 509 22.16 -12.01 -16.36
CA ILE A 509 22.09 -13.39 -15.86
C ILE A 509 22.01 -14.37 -17.04
N ASN A 510 21.11 -14.13 -18.00
CA ASN A 510 20.97 -14.96 -19.19
C ASN A 510 22.22 -14.95 -20.09
N ALA A 511 22.95 -13.83 -20.17
CA ALA A 511 24.22 -13.76 -20.89
C ALA A 511 25.29 -14.59 -20.21
N LEU A 512 25.36 -14.54 -18.87
CA LEU A 512 26.26 -15.40 -18.11
C LEU A 512 25.97 -16.88 -18.39
N GLN A 513 24.71 -17.33 -18.43
CA GLN A 513 24.37 -18.71 -18.78
C GLN A 513 24.86 -19.17 -20.18
N GLN A 514 25.18 -18.23 -21.08
CA GLN A 514 25.60 -18.52 -22.47
C GLN A 514 27.12 -18.53 -22.66
N VAL A 515 27.90 -18.11 -21.67
CA VAL A 515 29.37 -18.10 -21.74
C VAL A 515 30.01 -19.19 -20.87
N PRO A 516 31.25 -19.61 -21.16
CA PRO A 516 31.97 -20.61 -20.37
C PRO A 516 32.00 -20.28 -18.87
N GLU A 517 32.01 -21.30 -18.02
CA GLU A 517 31.89 -21.14 -16.56
C GLU A 517 33.07 -20.38 -15.95
N ASP A 518 34.26 -20.59 -16.48
CA ASP A 518 35.53 -20.00 -16.08
C ASP A 518 35.87 -18.69 -16.82
N ALA A 519 35.00 -18.24 -17.73
CA ALA A 519 35.20 -17.00 -18.46
C ALA A 519 35.19 -15.80 -17.51
N SER A 520 36.23 -14.96 -17.57
CA SER A 520 36.22 -13.65 -16.92
C SER A 520 35.41 -12.67 -17.77
N VAL A 521 34.22 -12.30 -17.31
CA VAL A 521 33.25 -11.53 -18.08
C VAL A 521 33.32 -10.04 -17.76
N THR A 522 33.66 -9.23 -18.77
CA THR A 522 33.54 -7.77 -18.72
C THR A 522 32.38 -7.33 -19.61
N PHE A 523 31.43 -6.55 -19.06
CA PHE A 523 30.34 -5.97 -19.84
C PHE A 523 30.64 -4.53 -20.25
N CYS A 524 30.67 -4.26 -21.55
CA CYS A 524 30.70 -2.89 -22.07
C CYS A 524 29.29 -2.43 -22.44
N VAL A 525 28.81 -1.36 -21.81
CA VAL A 525 27.41 -0.94 -21.86
C VAL A 525 27.30 0.47 -22.44
N PRO A 526 26.67 0.66 -23.62
CA PRO A 526 26.32 1.98 -24.12
C PRO A 526 25.34 2.65 -23.16
N SER A 527 25.79 3.73 -22.53
CA SER A 527 25.18 4.32 -21.35
C SER A 527 24.73 5.76 -21.59
N GLY A 528 23.41 5.96 -21.63
CA GLY A 528 22.77 7.27 -21.55
C GLY A 528 22.33 7.57 -20.12
N ASN A 529 21.14 7.08 -19.74
CA ASN A 529 20.54 7.34 -18.42
C ASN A 529 21.05 6.43 -17.27
N PHE A 530 22.08 5.60 -17.53
CA PHE A 530 22.73 4.66 -16.59
C PHE A 530 21.85 3.55 -15.96
N GLY A 531 20.59 3.39 -16.36
CA GLY A 531 19.71 2.35 -15.81
C GLY A 531 20.18 0.91 -16.13
N ASN A 532 20.62 0.67 -17.37
CA ASN A 532 21.06 -0.65 -17.85
C ASN A 532 22.29 -1.15 -17.07
N ILE A 533 23.37 -0.38 -17.09
CA ILE A 533 24.60 -0.72 -16.37
C ILE A 533 24.38 -0.82 -14.85
N CYS A 534 23.49 0.01 -14.28
CA CYS A 534 23.13 -0.07 -12.86
C CYS A 534 22.44 -1.40 -12.51
N ALA A 535 21.59 -1.93 -13.40
CA ALA A 535 20.97 -3.24 -13.21
C ALA A 535 21.97 -4.40 -13.36
N GLY A 536 22.94 -4.29 -14.27
CA GLY A 536 24.07 -5.22 -14.34
C GLY A 536 24.90 -5.23 -13.06
N ILE A 537 25.21 -4.04 -12.53
CA ILE A 537 25.86 -3.90 -11.22
C ILE A 537 25.00 -4.54 -10.12
N MET A 538 23.67 -4.38 -10.16
CA MET A 538 22.78 -5.06 -9.21
C MET A 538 22.91 -6.59 -9.28
N ALA A 539 22.95 -7.20 -10.48
CA ALA A 539 23.25 -8.62 -10.61
C ALA A 539 24.59 -9.01 -9.98
N GLN A 540 25.64 -8.21 -10.17
CA GLN A 540 26.92 -8.46 -9.51
C GLN A 540 26.80 -8.40 -7.98
N GLN A 541 26.05 -7.43 -7.42
CA GLN A 541 25.83 -7.31 -5.98
C GLN A 541 24.99 -8.46 -5.39
N LEU A 542 24.18 -9.15 -6.21
CA LEU A 542 23.51 -10.40 -5.83
C LEU A 542 24.46 -11.60 -5.78
N GLY A 543 25.70 -11.47 -6.26
CA GLY A 543 26.73 -12.51 -6.25
C GLY A 543 26.99 -13.17 -7.60
N PHE A 544 26.34 -12.73 -8.70
CA PHE A 544 26.63 -13.28 -10.03
C PHE A 544 28.06 -12.94 -10.48
N PRO A 545 28.78 -13.87 -11.15
CA PRO A 545 30.20 -13.73 -11.44
C PRO A 545 30.46 -12.75 -12.60
N ILE A 546 30.47 -11.46 -12.30
CA ILE A 546 30.79 -10.39 -13.24
C ILE A 546 32.08 -9.71 -12.79
N HIS A 547 33.08 -9.67 -13.67
CA HIS A 547 34.41 -9.17 -13.33
C HIS A 547 34.50 -7.65 -13.37
N HIS A 548 34.02 -7.02 -14.45
CA HIS A 548 34.14 -5.57 -14.65
C HIS A 548 33.03 -5.01 -15.54
N PHE A 549 32.78 -3.71 -15.40
CA PHE A 549 31.87 -2.95 -16.26
C PHE A 549 32.59 -1.79 -16.95
N VAL A 550 32.20 -1.52 -18.18
CA VAL A 550 32.64 -0.35 -18.94
C VAL A 550 31.42 0.44 -19.38
N ALA A 551 31.28 1.68 -18.91
CA ALA A 551 30.28 2.62 -19.40
C ALA A 551 30.81 3.34 -20.64
N ALA A 552 30.25 3.05 -21.82
CA ALA A 552 30.55 3.79 -23.03
C ALA A 552 29.52 4.91 -23.22
N THR A 553 29.95 6.16 -23.22
CA THR A 553 29.08 7.33 -23.47
C THR A 553 29.41 7.94 -24.81
N ASN A 554 28.46 8.66 -25.40
CA ASN A 554 28.77 9.57 -26.49
C ASN A 554 29.41 10.86 -25.92
N VAL A 555 29.34 11.98 -26.66
CA VAL A 555 29.91 13.25 -26.21
C VAL A 555 29.26 13.82 -24.94
N ASN A 556 28.08 13.32 -24.55
CA ASN A 556 27.38 13.65 -23.30
C ASN A 556 27.94 12.77 -22.16
N ASP A 557 29.04 13.23 -21.55
CA ASP A 557 30.04 12.38 -20.89
C ASP A 557 30.22 12.64 -19.37
N VAL A 558 29.18 13.14 -18.69
CA VAL A 558 29.30 13.62 -17.29
C VAL A 558 29.88 12.58 -16.33
N VAL A 559 29.51 11.30 -16.48
CA VAL A 559 30.03 10.21 -15.63
C VAL A 559 31.48 9.88 -16.00
N THR A 560 31.83 9.92 -17.29
CA THR A 560 33.21 9.71 -17.76
C THR A 560 34.16 10.75 -17.16
N ARG A 561 33.75 12.03 -17.16
CA ARG A 561 34.50 13.12 -16.53
C ARG A 561 34.58 12.97 -15.01
N TYR A 562 33.47 12.64 -14.36
CA TYR A 562 33.43 12.38 -12.92
C TYR A 562 34.39 11.27 -12.49
N LEU A 563 34.38 10.14 -13.20
CA LEU A 563 35.29 9.03 -12.94
C LEU A 563 36.74 9.39 -13.24
N SER A 564 36.99 10.29 -14.19
CA SER A 564 38.34 10.79 -14.50
C SER A 564 38.90 11.75 -13.45
N GLY A 565 38.06 12.24 -12.53
CA GLY A 565 38.48 13.09 -11.40
C GLY A 565 37.75 14.41 -11.28
N GLU A 566 37.01 14.84 -12.32
CA GLU A 566 36.25 16.09 -12.31
C GLU A 566 35.07 16.05 -11.32
N GLU A 567 34.52 17.21 -10.96
CA GLU A 567 33.26 17.28 -10.23
C GLU A 567 32.08 16.81 -11.10
N TYR A 568 31.06 16.23 -10.46
CA TYR A 568 29.85 15.82 -11.16
C TYR A 568 29.05 17.06 -11.57
N GLN A 569 29.29 17.55 -12.78
CA GLN A 569 28.62 18.74 -13.31
C GLN A 569 28.08 18.46 -14.72
N PRO A 570 26.75 18.29 -14.86
CA PRO A 570 26.09 18.20 -16.16
C PRO A 570 26.36 19.41 -17.06
N LYS A 571 26.53 19.16 -18.36
CA LYS A 571 26.63 20.19 -19.41
C LYS A 571 25.33 20.22 -20.25
N PRO A 572 25.07 21.26 -21.06
CA PRO A 572 23.97 21.21 -22.03
C PRO A 572 24.08 19.97 -22.93
N THR A 573 22.96 19.31 -23.21
CA THR A 573 22.90 18.13 -24.07
C THR A 573 23.29 18.48 -25.51
N ILE A 574 24.15 17.66 -26.12
CA ILE A 574 24.58 17.77 -27.50
C ILE A 574 23.95 16.61 -28.29
N PRO A 575 23.17 16.88 -29.35
CA PRO A 575 22.63 15.83 -30.22
C PRO A 575 23.72 15.01 -30.92
N THR A 576 23.56 13.70 -30.99
CA THR A 576 24.50 12.77 -31.66
C THR A 576 23.78 11.74 -32.54
N LEU A 577 24.55 10.89 -33.25
CA LEU A 577 24.00 9.72 -33.96
C LEU A 577 23.40 8.68 -33.01
N SER A 578 23.88 8.63 -31.77
CA SER A 578 23.40 7.76 -30.69
C SER A 578 22.38 8.49 -29.81
N ASN A 579 21.29 8.95 -30.42
CA ASN A 579 20.33 9.89 -29.83
C ASN A 579 19.67 9.40 -28.53
N ALA A 580 19.56 8.07 -28.29
CA ALA A 580 19.03 7.54 -27.04
C ALA A 580 20.00 7.69 -25.86
N MET A 581 21.27 8.04 -26.13
CA MET A 581 22.33 8.29 -25.15
C MET A 581 22.61 9.77 -24.91
N ASP A 582 21.90 10.67 -25.60
CA ASP A 582 22.02 12.12 -25.44
C ASP A 582 21.42 12.58 -24.09
N VAL A 583 22.12 12.25 -23.00
CA VAL A 583 21.68 12.45 -21.62
C VAL A 583 22.82 13.06 -20.82
N SER A 584 22.70 14.35 -20.51
CA SER A 584 23.72 15.06 -19.72
C SER A 584 23.55 14.91 -18.20
N SER A 585 22.38 14.47 -17.73
CA SER A 585 22.09 14.26 -16.31
C SER A 585 21.47 12.87 -16.10
N PRO A 586 22.29 11.82 -16.01
CA PRO A 586 21.80 10.44 -15.91
C PRO A 586 21.12 10.16 -14.57
N SER A 587 19.81 9.92 -14.61
CA SER A 587 18.97 9.81 -13.43
C SER A 587 19.34 8.62 -12.54
N ASN A 588 19.83 7.51 -13.10
CA ASN A 588 20.18 6.32 -12.31
C ASN A 588 21.60 6.34 -11.74
N PHE A 589 22.42 7.34 -12.04
CA PHE A 589 23.78 7.40 -11.53
C PHE A 589 23.83 7.49 -10.00
N VAL A 590 22.88 8.20 -9.38
CA VAL A 590 22.73 8.26 -7.92
C VAL A 590 22.54 6.89 -7.25
N ARG A 591 21.91 5.92 -7.94
CA ARG A 591 21.78 4.54 -7.45
C ARG A 591 23.12 3.82 -7.46
N ILE A 592 23.93 4.05 -8.49
CA ILE A 592 25.30 3.50 -8.59
C ILE A 592 26.17 4.10 -7.48
N GLU A 593 26.09 5.42 -7.26
CA GLU A 593 26.79 6.08 -6.15
C GLU A 593 26.38 5.50 -4.79
N LYS A 594 25.09 5.24 -4.58
CA LYS A 594 24.59 4.58 -3.37
C LYS A 594 25.17 3.18 -3.18
N ILE A 595 25.25 2.37 -4.23
CA ILE A 595 25.79 1.01 -4.18
C ILE A 595 27.26 1.02 -3.74
N PHE A 596 28.09 1.90 -4.32
CA PHE A 596 29.53 1.92 -4.03
C PHE A 596 29.94 2.77 -2.83
N GLY A 597 29.10 3.71 -2.40
CA GLY A 597 29.43 4.65 -1.33
C GLY A 597 30.55 5.64 -1.68
N GLY A 598 30.95 5.73 -2.96
CA GLY A 598 31.93 6.71 -3.42
C GLY A 598 32.70 6.31 -4.70
N ARG A 599 33.34 7.32 -5.31
CA ARG A 599 34.08 7.23 -6.57
C ARG A 599 35.18 6.16 -6.59
N GLU A 600 35.98 6.08 -5.52
CA GLU A 600 37.15 5.19 -5.52
C GLU A 600 36.77 3.71 -5.38
N ALA A 601 35.67 3.40 -4.70
CA ALA A 601 35.11 2.05 -4.70
C ALA A 601 34.53 1.69 -6.08
N MET A 602 33.81 2.64 -6.71
CA MET A 602 33.23 2.47 -8.04
C MET A 602 34.28 2.16 -9.12
N LYS A 603 35.43 2.86 -9.12
CA LYS A 603 36.52 2.66 -10.08
C LYS A 603 37.13 1.26 -10.09
N LYS A 604 36.99 0.50 -9.00
CA LYS A 604 37.50 -0.87 -8.91
C LYS A 604 36.78 -1.83 -9.86
N ILE A 605 35.53 -1.51 -10.21
CA ILE A 605 34.66 -2.40 -10.99
C ILE A 605 34.03 -1.71 -12.21
N LEU A 606 34.14 -0.38 -12.32
CA LEU A 606 33.53 0.42 -13.37
C LEU A 606 34.56 1.38 -13.98
N SER A 607 34.71 1.31 -15.29
CA SER A 607 35.43 2.30 -16.09
C SER A 607 34.46 3.01 -17.04
N ALA A 608 34.84 4.18 -17.55
CA ALA A 608 34.01 4.91 -18.51
C ALA A 608 34.84 5.57 -19.62
N TYR A 609 34.27 5.60 -20.84
CA TYR A 609 34.91 6.14 -22.04
C TYR A 609 33.92 6.94 -22.87
N ARG A 610 34.44 7.95 -23.58
CA ARG A 610 33.67 8.88 -24.42
C ARG A 610 33.99 8.65 -25.89
N PHE A 611 32.96 8.65 -26.73
CA PHE A 611 33.07 8.56 -28.19
C PHE A 611 32.28 9.67 -28.88
N ASP A 612 32.83 10.22 -29.97
CA ASP A 612 32.10 11.15 -30.85
C ASP A 612 31.51 10.45 -32.09
N ASP A 613 30.73 11.19 -32.87
CA ASP A 613 30.04 10.64 -34.06
C ASP A 613 31.02 10.14 -35.13
N ALA A 614 32.17 10.80 -35.31
CA ALA A 614 33.18 10.36 -36.26
C ALA A 614 33.78 9.01 -35.85
N GLN A 615 34.10 8.84 -34.56
CA GLN A 615 34.55 7.56 -34.01
C GLN A 615 33.46 6.49 -34.11
N THR A 616 32.20 6.86 -33.87
CA THR A 616 31.05 5.95 -33.95
C THR A 616 30.87 5.42 -35.38
N GLN A 617 30.87 6.30 -36.39
CA GLN A 617 30.78 5.91 -37.79
C GLN A 617 31.98 5.04 -38.22
N ALA A 618 33.19 5.40 -37.79
CA ALA A 618 34.38 4.62 -38.07
C ALA A 618 34.26 3.19 -37.47
N GLN A 619 33.72 3.04 -36.26
CA GLN A 619 33.51 1.72 -35.66
C GLN A 619 32.47 0.90 -36.43
N MET A 620 31.36 1.51 -36.86
CA MET A 620 30.34 0.83 -37.67
C MET A 620 30.94 0.29 -38.98
N LYS A 621 31.62 1.16 -39.73
CA LYS A 621 32.27 0.80 -41.00
C LYS A 621 33.30 -0.30 -40.80
N LYS A 622 34.14 -0.17 -39.77
CA LYS A 622 35.18 -1.16 -39.45
C LYS A 622 34.60 -2.52 -39.11
N THR A 623 33.62 -2.59 -38.21
CA THR A 623 33.04 -3.87 -37.77
C THR A 623 32.36 -4.59 -38.92
N TYR A 624 31.65 -3.85 -39.78
CA TYR A 624 31.00 -4.45 -40.94
C TYR A 624 32.02 -4.96 -41.97
N ALA A 625 33.07 -4.16 -42.26
CA ALA A 625 34.09 -4.53 -43.24
C ALA A 625 34.99 -5.70 -42.78
N GLU A 626 35.37 -5.74 -41.51
CA GLU A 626 36.31 -6.74 -40.98
C GLU A 626 35.59 -8.01 -40.49
N ASP A 627 34.46 -7.86 -39.79
CA ASP A 627 33.79 -8.94 -39.05
C ASP A 627 32.44 -9.34 -39.67
N GLY A 628 31.93 -8.60 -40.67
CA GLY A 628 30.64 -8.87 -41.29
C GLY A 628 29.43 -8.62 -40.39
N TYR A 629 29.64 -8.00 -39.22
CA TYR A 629 28.58 -7.71 -38.25
C TYR A 629 28.17 -6.23 -38.32
N LEU A 630 26.88 -5.98 -38.52
CA LEU A 630 26.32 -4.64 -38.64
C LEU A 630 25.90 -4.11 -37.27
N LEU A 631 26.47 -2.98 -36.85
CA LEU A 631 26.12 -2.28 -35.62
C LEU A 631 25.18 -1.11 -35.91
N ASP A 632 24.29 -0.78 -34.97
CA ASP A 632 23.71 0.56 -34.89
C ASP A 632 24.69 1.55 -34.22
N PRO A 633 24.41 2.86 -34.23
CA PRO A 633 25.28 3.85 -33.58
C PRO A 633 25.51 3.58 -32.09
N HIS A 634 24.53 3.03 -31.36
CA HIS A 634 24.65 2.76 -29.92
C HIS A 634 25.56 1.55 -29.67
N GLY A 635 25.37 0.45 -30.40
CA GLY A 635 26.26 -0.70 -30.39
C GLY A 635 27.68 -0.31 -30.77
N ALA A 636 27.86 0.57 -31.76
CA ALA A 636 29.15 1.11 -32.14
C ALA A 636 29.84 1.93 -31.03
N VAL A 637 29.09 2.74 -30.27
CA VAL A 637 29.63 3.39 -29.06
C VAL A 637 30.05 2.35 -28.02
N GLY A 638 29.23 1.31 -27.80
CA GLY A 638 29.55 0.19 -26.91
C GLY A 638 30.83 -0.55 -27.31
N LEU A 639 31.06 -0.79 -28.61
CA LEU A 639 32.28 -1.42 -29.12
C LEU A 639 33.45 -0.43 -29.30
N GLY A 640 33.20 0.88 -29.26
CA GLY A 640 34.21 1.92 -29.43
C GLY A 640 35.38 1.81 -28.45
N TYR A 641 35.16 1.20 -27.27
CA TYR A 641 36.22 0.87 -26.31
C TYR A 641 37.42 0.17 -26.98
N PHE A 642 37.15 -0.74 -27.91
CA PHE A 642 38.18 -1.49 -28.64
C PHE A 642 38.96 -0.64 -29.67
N LEU A 643 38.43 0.50 -30.12
CA LEU A 643 39.18 1.46 -30.96
C LEU A 643 40.25 2.21 -30.18
N VAL A 644 39.90 2.64 -28.96
CA VAL A 644 40.79 3.45 -28.12
C VAL A 644 41.80 2.55 -27.40
N SER A 645 41.44 1.31 -27.09
CA SER A 645 42.37 0.30 -26.58
C SER A 645 43.26 -0.28 -27.69
N LYS A 646 44.07 0.54 -28.39
CA LYS A 646 45.20 0.02 -29.21
C LYS A 646 46.21 -0.79 -28.37
N LYS A 647 46.05 -0.83 -27.05
CA LYS A 647 46.73 -1.70 -26.08
C LYS A 647 45.73 -2.36 -25.12
N ALA A 648 45.27 -3.56 -25.45
CA ALA A 648 45.09 -4.66 -24.50
C ALA A 648 45.11 -5.95 -25.34
N PRO A 649 46.09 -6.83 -25.13
CA PRO A 649 46.24 -7.57 -23.87
C PRO A 649 47.41 -7.03 -23.03
N ASP A 650 47.34 -7.23 -21.71
CA ASP A 650 48.48 -7.27 -20.76
C ASP A 650 48.61 -6.23 -19.63
N SER A 651 47.77 -5.21 -19.39
CA SER A 651 48.10 -4.32 -18.23
C SER A 651 47.05 -3.50 -17.46
N ILE A 652 45.73 -3.66 -17.62
CA ILE A 652 44.77 -2.99 -16.69
C ILE A 652 43.75 -3.95 -16.05
N LEU A 653 43.77 -5.22 -16.43
CA LEU A 653 43.15 -6.31 -15.68
C LEU A 653 44.20 -7.42 -15.62
N LEU A 654 44.26 -8.18 -14.54
CA LEU A 654 45.28 -9.20 -14.21
C LEU A 654 46.47 -8.66 -13.40
N GLY A 655 46.24 -8.42 -12.12
CA GLY A 655 47.23 -8.84 -11.13
C GLY A 655 47.25 -10.37 -11.09
N GLY A 656 48.24 -10.99 -11.76
CA GLY A 656 48.50 -12.43 -11.70
C GLY A 656 47.98 -13.21 -12.90
N ASP A 657 48.94 -13.77 -13.65
CA ASP A 657 48.88 -14.88 -14.60
C ASP A 657 47.83 -14.88 -15.74
N LYS A 658 48.38 -14.96 -16.97
CA LYS A 658 47.67 -15.19 -18.22
C LYS A 658 46.73 -16.41 -18.12
N LYS A 659 45.44 -16.20 -18.39
CA LYS A 659 44.55 -17.24 -18.91
C LYS A 659 43.95 -16.75 -20.23
N GLU A 660 43.98 -17.63 -21.23
CA GLU A 660 43.52 -17.39 -22.60
C GLU A 660 41.98 -17.25 -22.74
N ASP A 661 41.24 -17.32 -21.63
CA ASP A 661 39.77 -17.39 -21.59
C ASP A 661 39.08 -16.14 -20.98
N SER A 662 39.47 -14.93 -21.39
CA SER A 662 38.74 -13.70 -21.01
C SER A 662 37.67 -13.36 -22.05
N ALA A 663 36.38 -13.43 -21.71
CA ALA A 663 35.29 -13.07 -22.61
C ALA A 663 34.85 -11.61 -22.37
N SER A 664 35.14 -10.72 -23.31
CA SER A 664 34.56 -9.37 -23.30
C SER A 664 33.23 -9.39 -24.04
N ILE A 665 32.15 -8.99 -23.35
CA ILE A 665 30.80 -8.91 -23.91
C ILE A 665 30.42 -7.44 -24.06
N ALA A 666 30.28 -6.98 -25.29
CA ALA A 666 29.62 -5.71 -25.58
C ALA A 666 28.11 -5.92 -25.49
N VAL A 667 27.40 -5.03 -24.79
CA VAL A 667 25.94 -5.03 -24.77
C VAL A 667 25.45 -4.24 -25.96
N ASP A 668 24.80 -4.92 -26.90
CA ASP A 668 24.20 -4.30 -28.08
C ASP A 668 22.70 -4.19 -27.88
N GLY A 669 22.31 -2.97 -27.49
CA GLY A 669 20.95 -2.66 -27.11
C GLY A 669 20.03 -2.31 -28.27
N MET A 670 20.50 -2.39 -29.53
CA MET A 670 20.03 -1.74 -30.76
C MET A 670 18.81 -0.84 -30.57
N SER A 671 18.98 0.47 -30.75
CA SER A 671 17.83 1.38 -30.88
C SER A 671 17.18 1.16 -32.24
N GLY A 672 15.89 1.42 -32.40
CA GLY A 672 15.14 1.21 -33.65
C GLY A 672 15.60 2.03 -34.88
N VAL A 673 16.85 2.50 -34.94
CA VAL A 673 17.48 3.11 -36.11
C VAL A 673 18.08 2.01 -37.00
N VAL A 674 17.18 1.28 -37.65
CA VAL A 674 17.33 0.66 -38.98
C VAL A 674 18.69 0.01 -39.29
N GLY A 675 18.75 -1.33 -39.16
CA GLY A 675 19.66 -2.19 -39.93
C GLY A 675 19.37 -2.19 -41.44
N GLY A 676 19.10 -1.01 -42.03
CA GLY A 676 18.68 -0.91 -43.44
C GLY A 676 18.56 0.50 -44.04
N LEU A 677 18.61 1.59 -43.26
CA LEU A 677 18.60 2.96 -43.82
C LEU A 677 19.71 3.88 -43.29
N ALA A 678 20.14 3.75 -42.02
CA ALA A 678 21.28 4.53 -41.52
C ALA A 678 22.62 3.84 -41.82
N GLY A 679 22.68 2.50 -41.69
CA GLY A 679 23.86 1.73 -42.08
C GLY A 679 24.22 1.89 -43.55
N THR A 680 23.23 1.84 -44.44
CA THR A 680 23.40 2.07 -45.89
C THR A 680 23.73 3.53 -46.20
N GLN A 681 23.04 4.52 -45.63
CA GLN A 681 23.37 5.94 -45.88
C GLN A 681 24.74 6.40 -45.32
N VAL A 682 25.28 5.74 -44.30
CA VAL A 682 26.64 5.99 -43.79
C VAL A 682 27.71 5.27 -44.62
N LEU A 683 27.35 4.16 -45.26
CA LEU A 683 28.21 3.43 -46.21
C LEU A 683 28.22 4.08 -47.61
N ASP A 684 27.12 4.71 -48.04
CA ASP A 684 26.96 5.28 -49.40
C ASP A 684 27.49 6.72 -49.56
N LYS A 685 28.01 7.37 -48.51
CA LYS A 685 28.39 8.80 -48.56
C LYS A 685 29.83 9.12 -48.94
N ASP A 686 30.65 8.13 -49.31
CA ASP A 686 32.08 8.33 -49.60
C ASP A 686 32.50 8.08 -51.06
N ASP A 687 31.59 7.85 -52.02
CA ASP A 687 31.94 7.55 -53.43
C ASP A 687 31.42 8.57 -54.47
N ASP A 688 31.41 9.87 -54.14
CA ASP A 688 31.24 10.95 -55.13
C ASP A 688 32.56 11.72 -55.30
N ASP A 689 33.60 11.03 -55.79
CA ASP A 689 34.82 11.63 -56.37
C ASP A 689 35.50 10.58 -57.28
N ASP A 690 34.82 10.11 -58.33
CA ASP A 690 35.50 9.68 -59.56
C ASP A 690 34.53 9.59 -60.76
N ASP A 691 34.74 10.46 -61.74
CA ASP A 691 34.16 10.39 -63.07
C ASP A 691 34.66 9.13 -63.79
N SER A 692 33.85 8.07 -63.90
CA SER A 692 33.88 7.20 -65.08
C SER A 692 32.60 6.38 -65.26
N GLU A 693 32.00 6.55 -66.43
CA GLU A 693 30.92 5.73 -66.97
C GLU A 693 31.32 4.25 -67.05
N ASN A 694 30.54 3.33 -66.45
CA ASN A 694 30.21 2.08 -67.12
C ASN A 694 29.00 1.36 -66.53
N GLU A 695 28.16 0.87 -67.44
CA GLU A 695 26.97 0.07 -67.21
C GLU A 695 27.29 -1.32 -66.60
N GLY A 696 26.42 -1.81 -65.73
CA GLY A 696 26.47 -3.20 -65.24
C GLY A 696 25.55 -3.46 -64.06
N GLY A 697 24.36 -4.02 -64.32
CA GLY A 697 23.23 -4.05 -63.38
C GLY A 697 23.33 -5.02 -62.20
N SER A 698 22.43 -4.80 -61.24
CA SER A 698 22.05 -5.77 -60.19
C SER A 698 20.53 -6.00 -60.26
N PRO A 699 20.04 -7.25 -60.27
CA PRO A 699 18.61 -7.55 -60.35
C PRO A 699 18.00 -7.85 -58.98
N LEU A 700 16.67 -7.77 -58.94
CA LEU A 700 15.73 -8.34 -57.96
C LEU A 700 15.30 -7.44 -56.79
N LEU A 701 14.30 -6.61 -57.06
CA LEU A 701 13.11 -6.46 -56.22
C LEU A 701 12.03 -5.73 -57.03
N ASN A 702 11.16 -6.49 -57.70
CA ASN A 702 9.86 -6.00 -58.16
C ASN A 702 8.94 -7.18 -58.49
N SER A 703 7.95 -7.40 -57.64
CA SER A 703 6.56 -7.72 -57.97
C SER A 703 5.90 -8.29 -56.72
N PHE A 704 4.85 -7.65 -56.24
CA PHE A 704 3.49 -8.19 -56.33
C PHE A 704 2.52 -7.08 -55.92
N SER A 705 1.67 -6.71 -56.88
CA SER A 705 0.54 -5.79 -56.77
C SER A 705 -0.72 -6.54 -56.32
N ASP A 706 -1.60 -5.81 -55.65
CA ASP A 706 -3.01 -6.17 -55.46
C ASP A 706 -3.73 -6.30 -56.81
N GLU A 707 -4.55 -7.34 -56.98
CA GLU A 707 -5.98 -7.25 -57.34
C GLU A 707 -6.61 -8.65 -57.61
N ASP A 708 -7.87 -8.75 -57.16
CA ASP A 708 -8.97 -9.62 -57.58
C ASP A 708 -8.95 -11.15 -57.30
N LEU A 709 -9.95 -11.64 -56.55
CA LEU A 709 -11.18 -12.23 -57.13
C LEU A 709 -12.15 -12.81 -56.07
N GLU A 710 -13.41 -12.78 -56.45
CA GLU A 710 -14.65 -13.01 -55.71
C GLU A 710 -14.96 -14.46 -55.32
N ASN A 711 -15.92 -14.58 -54.38
CA ASN A 711 -16.99 -15.58 -54.25
C ASN A 711 -16.69 -17.07 -54.51
N GLU A 712 -16.95 -17.92 -53.51
CA GLU A 712 -17.96 -18.98 -53.68
C GLU A 712 -18.52 -19.51 -52.36
N SER A 713 -19.82 -19.71 -52.38
CA SER A 713 -20.69 -20.31 -51.37
C SER A 713 -20.51 -21.82 -51.27
N ASP A 714 -20.56 -22.39 -50.06
CA ASP A 714 -21.41 -23.55 -49.81
C ASP A 714 -21.60 -23.89 -48.32
N LYS A 715 -22.85 -24.12 -47.94
CA LYS A 715 -23.31 -24.86 -46.74
C LYS A 715 -23.94 -26.16 -47.24
N PRO A 716 -23.90 -27.27 -46.49
CA PRO A 716 -25.09 -27.64 -45.70
C PRO A 716 -24.74 -28.22 -44.30
N LYS A 717 -25.52 -27.87 -43.25
CA LYS A 717 -26.52 -28.71 -42.52
C LYS A 717 -25.90 -29.97 -41.87
N ASP A 718 -26.13 -30.31 -40.60
CA ASP A 718 -27.42 -30.32 -39.92
C ASP A 718 -27.28 -30.56 -38.40
N SER A 719 -28.29 -30.10 -37.65
CA SER A 719 -28.88 -30.66 -36.42
C SER A 719 -28.00 -30.94 -35.18
N THR A 720 -28.32 -30.48 -33.96
CA THR A 720 -29.59 -30.58 -33.23
C THR A 720 -29.54 -29.57 -32.05
N GLN A 721 -30.54 -28.70 -31.90
CA GLN A 721 -31.63 -28.81 -30.90
C GLN A 721 -31.12 -29.06 -29.47
N ASN A 722 -31.39 -28.22 -28.46
CA ASN A 722 -32.70 -27.72 -28.07
C ASN A 722 -32.51 -26.57 -27.06
N ASN A 723 -33.25 -25.47 -27.23
CA ASN A 723 -34.41 -25.06 -26.41
C ASN A 723 -34.04 -24.69 -24.96
N ASN A 724 -34.44 -23.56 -24.38
CA ASN A 724 -35.63 -22.76 -24.65
C ASN A 724 -35.55 -21.46 -23.83
N ASN A 725 -36.05 -20.37 -24.44
CA ASN A 725 -37.07 -19.45 -23.92
C ASN A 725 -36.83 -18.72 -22.58
N THR A 726 -37.18 -17.46 -22.39
CA THR A 726 -37.87 -16.38 -23.16
C THR A 726 -37.82 -15.20 -22.18
N ALA A 727 -37.33 -14.03 -22.57
CA ALA A 727 -38.08 -12.93 -23.18
C ALA A 727 -38.82 -12.02 -22.18
N GLY A 728 -38.67 -10.71 -22.43
CA GLY A 728 -39.51 -9.63 -21.91
C GLY A 728 -38.77 -8.75 -20.89
N LEU A 729 -38.69 -7.43 -21.02
CA LEU A 729 -39.13 -6.49 -22.03
C LEU A 729 -38.43 -5.15 -21.68
N ALA A 730 -38.09 -4.36 -22.69
CA ALA A 730 -37.54 -3.02 -22.54
C ALA A 730 -38.50 -2.04 -21.83
N VAL A 731 -37.98 -0.97 -21.22
CA VAL A 731 -38.18 0.44 -21.63
C VAL A 731 -37.09 1.32 -20.97
N ALA A 732 -36.61 2.28 -21.77
CA ALA A 732 -35.59 3.29 -21.51
C ALA A 732 -35.91 4.33 -20.40
N GLY A 733 -34.86 5.00 -19.92
CA GLY A 733 -34.95 6.26 -19.17
C GLY A 733 -33.58 6.73 -18.68
N ALA A 734 -33.15 7.90 -19.14
CA ALA A 734 -31.79 8.45 -19.08
C ALA A 734 -31.42 9.22 -17.79
N ALA A 735 -30.17 9.73 -17.80
CA ALA A 735 -29.53 10.79 -16.98
C ALA A 735 -28.79 10.30 -15.71
N ALA A 736 -27.44 10.36 -15.60
CA ALA A 736 -26.46 11.47 -15.62
C ALA A 736 -26.12 12.04 -14.23
N GLY A 737 -24.82 12.27 -13.97
CA GLY A 737 -24.28 13.10 -12.87
C GLY A 737 -23.59 12.30 -11.75
N VAL A 738 -22.26 12.11 -11.73
CA VAL A 738 -21.19 13.05 -11.28
C VAL A 738 -21.35 13.34 -9.77
N ALA A 739 -20.50 12.73 -8.92
CA ALA A 739 -19.32 13.33 -8.27
C ALA A 739 -19.59 14.72 -7.68
N ALA A 740 -19.21 15.02 -6.45
CA ALA A 740 -17.91 15.59 -6.15
C ALA A 740 -17.91 16.05 -4.68
N GLN A 741 -16.83 15.76 -3.94
CA GLN A 741 -15.92 16.77 -3.35
C GLN A 741 -16.48 17.62 -2.18
N ASN A 742 -15.70 17.85 -1.12
CA ASN A 742 -14.67 18.91 -1.10
C ASN A 742 -14.20 19.25 0.33
N SER A 743 -12.88 19.26 0.50
CA SER A 743 -12.08 20.41 0.95
C SER A 743 -12.10 20.94 2.41
N PRO A 744 -11.01 21.64 2.82
CA PRO A 744 -10.61 21.80 4.22
C PRO A 744 -10.75 23.24 4.77
N ASN A 745 -10.55 23.32 6.10
CA ASN A 745 -9.99 24.43 6.90
C ASN A 745 -10.79 25.74 7.06
N GLN A 746 -11.02 26.16 8.31
CA GLN A 746 -10.07 26.99 9.08
C GLN A 746 -10.46 27.21 10.56
N LYS A 747 -9.52 26.83 11.43
CA LYS A 747 -8.92 27.54 12.59
C LYS A 747 -9.75 28.34 13.62
N GLU A 748 -9.64 27.82 14.85
CA GLU A 748 -9.18 28.45 16.11
C GLU A 748 -9.92 29.66 16.73
N ALA A 749 -10.50 29.43 17.92
CA ALA A 749 -10.30 30.28 19.10
C ALA A 749 -10.62 29.52 20.40
N LYS A 750 -9.74 29.66 21.39
CA LYS A 750 -9.82 29.13 22.78
C LYS A 750 -11.00 29.73 23.56
N ASN A 751 -11.67 28.97 24.45
CA ASN A 751 -11.98 29.42 25.83
C ASN A 751 -12.63 28.39 26.78
N THR A 752 -12.07 28.32 28.01
CA THR A 752 -12.71 28.20 29.35
C THR A 752 -13.72 27.10 29.71
N GLN A 753 -13.34 26.31 30.73
CA GLN A 753 -14.20 25.49 31.59
C GLN A 753 -15.38 26.27 32.18
N SER A 754 -16.57 25.66 32.07
CA SER A 754 -17.75 25.94 32.90
C SER A 754 -18.22 24.59 33.43
N THR A 755 -18.27 24.44 34.76
CA THR A 755 -18.96 23.33 35.42
C THR A 755 -20.43 23.42 35.06
N LYS A 756 -20.92 22.48 34.25
CA LYS A 756 -22.32 22.42 33.82
C LYS A 756 -23.15 21.81 34.96
N ALA A 757 -24.34 22.36 35.20
CA ALA A 757 -25.30 21.81 36.15
C ALA A 757 -25.75 20.40 35.70
N ASP A 758 -26.06 19.53 36.66
CA ASP A 758 -26.64 18.19 36.52
C ASP A 758 -27.74 18.13 37.59
N SER A 759 -28.97 18.38 37.17
CA SER A 759 -30.09 18.73 38.04
C SER A 759 -30.78 17.49 38.64
N ASP A 760 -30.69 16.33 38.00
CA ASP A 760 -31.25 15.07 38.50
C ASP A 760 -30.18 14.08 39.03
N GLY A 761 -28.90 14.39 38.83
CA GLY A 761 -27.77 13.72 39.48
C GLY A 761 -27.46 12.35 38.89
N ASP A 762 -27.87 12.09 37.64
CA ASP A 762 -27.61 10.83 36.96
C ASP A 762 -26.23 10.74 36.28
N GLY A 763 -25.45 11.82 36.38
CA GLY A 763 -24.09 11.92 35.83
C GLY A 763 -24.04 12.48 34.41
N VAL A 764 -25.16 12.90 33.83
CA VAL A 764 -25.24 13.59 32.54
C VAL A 764 -25.50 15.09 32.78
N PRO A 765 -24.60 16.01 32.34
CA PRO A 765 -24.86 17.43 32.54
C PRO A 765 -26.14 17.90 31.82
N ASP A 766 -26.94 18.80 32.40
CA ASP A 766 -28.23 19.33 31.89
C ASP A 766 -28.18 19.80 30.42
N SER A 767 -27.00 20.21 29.96
CA SER A 767 -26.81 20.62 28.56
C SER A 767 -26.81 19.44 27.57
N GLU A 768 -26.46 18.25 28.05
CA GLU A 768 -26.27 16.99 27.31
C GLU A 768 -27.30 15.93 27.71
N ASP A 769 -28.01 16.17 28.81
CA ASP A 769 -29.14 15.39 29.26
C ASP A 769 -30.42 15.76 28.49
N ASN A 770 -31.10 14.74 27.98
CA ASN A 770 -32.38 14.85 27.32
C ASN A 770 -33.56 14.95 28.31
N CYS A 771 -33.32 14.62 29.59
CA CYS A 771 -34.26 14.47 30.68
C CYS A 771 -33.83 15.14 31.99
N ALA A 772 -33.07 16.25 31.94
CA ALA A 772 -32.46 17.00 33.06
C ALA A 772 -33.12 17.05 34.47
N ASP A 773 -34.42 16.78 34.59
CA ASP A 773 -35.14 16.75 35.87
C ASP A 773 -35.53 15.31 36.31
N VAL A 774 -35.17 14.26 35.56
CA VAL A 774 -35.60 12.87 35.75
C VAL A 774 -34.47 11.89 35.40
N ALA A 775 -33.79 11.43 36.45
CA ALA A 775 -32.63 10.56 36.35
C ALA A 775 -32.87 9.35 35.44
N GLY A 776 -31.96 9.16 34.48
CA GLY A 776 -31.99 8.09 33.52
C GLY A 776 -30.68 7.33 33.40
N ILE A 777 -30.46 6.72 32.25
CA ILE A 777 -29.23 5.97 31.95
C ILE A 777 -28.41 6.70 30.90
N LEU A 778 -27.08 6.62 31.04
CA LEU A 778 -26.13 7.25 30.10
C LEU A 778 -26.38 6.79 28.65
N GLU A 779 -26.76 5.53 28.44
CA GLU A 779 -27.07 4.98 27.12
C GLU A 779 -28.27 5.66 26.43
N ASN A 780 -29.17 6.28 27.21
CA ASN A 780 -30.30 7.07 26.70
C ASN A 780 -30.10 8.58 26.93
N LYS A 781 -28.85 9.03 27.10
CA LYS A 781 -28.49 10.44 27.36
C LYS A 781 -29.27 11.05 28.54
N GLY A 782 -29.24 10.35 29.66
CA GLY A 782 -29.84 10.78 30.94
C GLY A 782 -31.36 10.55 31.05
N CYS A 783 -31.96 9.86 30.08
CA CYS A 783 -33.38 9.53 30.11
C CYS A 783 -33.67 8.10 30.60
N PRO A 784 -34.82 7.83 31.25
CA PRO A 784 -35.26 6.48 31.59
C PRO A 784 -35.38 5.55 30.38
N GLU A 785 -35.27 4.23 30.61
CA GLU A 785 -35.37 3.24 29.52
C GLU A 785 -36.83 3.06 29.06
N VAL A 786 -37.03 3.11 27.75
CA VAL A 786 -38.36 2.95 27.13
C VAL A 786 -38.63 1.50 26.71
N ASN A 787 -39.68 0.91 27.28
CA ASN A 787 -40.15 -0.44 26.99
C ASN A 787 -41.03 -0.51 25.74
N LEU A 788 -40.40 -0.45 24.55
CA LEU A 788 -41.03 -0.76 23.26
C LEU A 788 -40.65 -2.16 22.76
N SER A 789 -41.56 -2.85 22.06
CA SER A 789 -41.21 -4.09 21.35
C SER A 789 -40.23 -3.83 20.20
N ALA A 790 -39.54 -4.87 19.72
CA ALA A 790 -38.55 -4.75 18.65
C ALA A 790 -39.14 -4.15 17.36
N ASP A 791 -40.35 -4.59 16.98
CA ASP A 791 -41.07 -4.10 15.80
C ASP A 791 -41.46 -2.62 15.94
N GLU A 792 -41.82 -2.18 17.15
CA GLU A 792 -42.15 -0.78 17.44
C GLU A 792 -40.92 0.12 17.43
N LYS A 793 -39.78 -0.38 17.95
CA LYS A 793 -38.49 0.33 17.87
C LYS A 793 -38.05 0.50 16.41
N GLU A 794 -38.21 -0.54 15.59
CA GLU A 794 -37.90 -0.47 14.16
C GLU A 794 -38.84 0.49 13.42
N ALA A 795 -40.15 0.39 13.65
CA ALA A 795 -41.12 1.29 13.05
C ALA A 795 -40.89 2.76 13.45
N PHE A 796 -40.55 3.02 14.72
CA PHE A 796 -40.21 4.36 15.21
C PHE A 796 -38.97 4.91 14.50
N ASN A 797 -37.86 4.17 14.50
CA ASN A 797 -36.61 4.61 13.90
C ASN A 797 -36.75 4.89 12.39
N LYS A 798 -37.53 4.06 11.68
CA LYS A 798 -37.84 4.26 10.26
C LYS A 798 -38.70 5.49 10.01
N ALA A 799 -39.66 5.80 10.91
CA ALA A 799 -40.52 6.96 10.79
C ALA A 799 -39.76 8.27 11.00
N VAL A 800 -38.89 8.32 12.02
CA VAL A 800 -38.22 9.56 12.45
C VAL A 800 -37.03 9.93 11.56
N GLY A 801 -36.31 8.94 11.01
CA GLY A 801 -35.14 9.16 10.15
C GLY A 801 -35.42 9.73 8.77
N SER A 802 -36.65 10.15 8.47
CA SER A 802 -37.03 10.62 7.13
C SER A 802 -38.05 11.77 7.14
N VAL A 803 -38.13 12.54 8.23
CA VAL A 803 -38.97 13.73 8.32
C VAL A 803 -38.29 14.89 7.59
N GLU A 804 -38.91 15.35 6.51
CA GLU A 804 -38.43 16.47 5.68
C GLU A 804 -39.29 17.73 5.80
N PHE A 805 -38.66 18.88 5.56
CA PHE A 805 -39.26 20.23 5.54
C PHE A 805 -39.08 20.90 4.19
N GLU A 806 -39.91 21.89 3.87
CA GLU A 806 -39.70 22.77 2.72
C GLU A 806 -38.40 23.58 2.86
N THR A 807 -37.77 23.93 1.74
CA THR A 807 -36.46 24.61 1.71
C THR A 807 -36.50 25.92 2.50
N ALA A 808 -35.52 26.11 3.39
CA ALA A 808 -35.41 27.25 4.30
C ALA A 808 -36.68 27.53 5.15
N SER A 809 -37.51 26.52 5.38
CA SER A 809 -38.76 26.64 6.12
C SER A 809 -38.87 25.60 7.25
N ALA A 810 -39.74 25.88 8.22
CA ALA A 810 -40.20 24.94 9.24
C ALA A 810 -41.49 24.20 8.82
N GLN A 811 -42.01 24.48 7.63
CA GLN A 811 -43.17 23.79 7.08
C GLN A 811 -42.82 22.33 6.74
N ILE A 812 -43.49 21.38 7.40
CA ILE A 812 -43.30 19.94 7.17
C ILE A 812 -43.87 19.59 5.79
N LYS A 813 -43.12 18.83 4.99
CA LYS A 813 -43.61 18.33 3.70
C LYS A 813 -44.77 17.34 3.91
N ASN A 814 -45.76 17.36 3.01
CA ASN A 814 -46.90 16.44 3.06
C ASN A 814 -46.48 14.95 3.08
N SER A 815 -45.37 14.60 2.42
CA SER A 815 -44.80 13.25 2.42
C SER A 815 -44.33 12.77 3.81
N SER A 816 -44.02 13.70 4.73
CA SER A 816 -43.55 13.41 6.08
C SER A 816 -44.69 13.27 7.10
N LEU A 817 -45.90 13.73 6.79
CA LEU A 817 -47.03 13.70 7.71
C LEU A 817 -47.46 12.27 8.08
N SER A 818 -47.45 11.36 7.09
CA SER A 818 -47.74 9.93 7.33
C SER A 818 -46.71 9.25 8.26
N LYS A 819 -45.48 9.76 8.31
CA LYS A 819 -44.41 9.26 9.20
C LYS A 819 -44.63 9.77 10.63
N LEU A 820 -44.99 11.05 10.78
CA LEU A 820 -45.40 11.59 12.08
C LEU A 820 -46.66 10.89 12.62
N ASP A 821 -47.58 10.47 11.76
CA ASP A 821 -48.73 9.66 12.17
C ASP A 821 -48.32 8.28 12.76
N GLN A 822 -47.22 7.68 12.28
CA GLN A 822 -46.66 6.46 12.88
C GLN A 822 -46.10 6.72 14.29
N VAL A 823 -45.39 7.83 14.48
CA VAL A 823 -44.91 8.28 15.79
C VAL A 823 -46.09 8.51 16.75
N VAL A 824 -47.15 9.17 16.28
CA VAL A 824 -48.39 9.37 17.04
C VAL A 824 -49.03 8.04 17.45
N SER A 825 -49.05 7.04 16.55
CA SER A 825 -49.61 5.72 16.85
C SER A 825 -48.90 5.06 18.04
N ILE A 826 -47.56 5.15 18.08
CA ILE A 826 -46.75 4.60 19.17
C ILE A 826 -47.04 5.36 20.48
N LEU A 827 -47.06 6.70 20.44
CA LEU A 827 -47.35 7.54 21.62
C LEU A 827 -48.78 7.38 22.17
N LYS A 828 -49.74 7.01 21.32
CA LYS A 828 -51.11 6.67 21.75
C LYS A 828 -51.17 5.30 22.44
N LYS A 829 -50.38 4.33 21.96
CA LYS A 829 -50.32 2.99 22.55
C LYS A 829 -49.63 2.99 23.91
N HIS A 830 -48.68 3.90 24.10
CA HIS A 830 -47.86 4.03 25.31
C HIS A 830 -48.05 5.42 25.94
N PRO A 831 -49.11 5.62 26.76
CA PRO A 831 -49.41 6.91 27.37
C PRO A 831 -48.35 7.41 28.37
N GLU A 832 -47.49 6.52 28.87
CA GLU A 832 -46.40 6.77 29.81
C GLU A 832 -45.17 7.43 29.18
N ILE A 833 -44.95 7.24 27.88
CA ILE A 833 -43.74 7.68 27.18
C ILE A 833 -43.81 9.18 26.88
N LYS A 834 -42.72 9.90 27.10
CA LYS A 834 -42.53 11.28 26.65
C LYS A 834 -41.68 11.32 25.37
N LEU A 835 -41.82 12.39 24.60
CA LEU A 835 -41.09 12.60 23.36
C LEU A 835 -40.42 13.97 23.37
N SER A 836 -39.10 13.97 23.15
CA SER A 836 -38.32 15.16 22.86
C SER A 836 -37.96 15.20 21.37
N VAL A 837 -38.15 16.36 20.74
CA VAL A 837 -37.74 16.60 19.35
C VAL A 837 -36.65 17.66 19.31
N PHE A 838 -35.54 17.31 18.68
CA PHE A 838 -34.36 18.16 18.57
C PHE A 838 -34.11 18.56 17.13
N GLY A 839 -34.15 19.86 16.86
CA GLY A 839 -33.86 20.39 15.54
C GLY A 839 -32.40 20.75 15.36
N HIS A 840 -31.86 20.43 14.18
CA HIS A 840 -30.48 20.72 13.80
C HIS A 840 -30.42 21.36 12.40
N THR A 841 -29.40 22.18 12.15
CA THR A 841 -29.07 22.72 10.83
C THR A 841 -27.63 22.38 10.47
N ASP A 842 -27.27 22.56 9.20
CA ASP A 842 -25.86 22.63 8.82
C ASP A 842 -25.23 23.95 9.28
N ASN A 843 -23.92 24.12 9.02
CA ASN A 843 -23.15 25.30 9.38
C ASN A 843 -23.29 26.48 8.39
N THR A 844 -24.21 26.43 7.43
CA THR A 844 -24.38 27.50 6.44
C THR A 844 -25.44 28.49 6.89
N GLY A 845 -25.19 29.79 6.66
CA GLY A 845 -26.09 30.86 7.09
C GLY A 845 -25.74 31.47 8.44
N ASP A 846 -26.64 32.30 8.97
CA ASP A 846 -26.45 33.01 10.23
C ASP A 846 -26.78 32.10 11.42
N GLU A 847 -25.90 32.06 12.42
CA GLU A 847 -26.00 31.15 13.58
C GLU A 847 -27.29 31.36 14.38
N ASN A 848 -27.72 32.62 14.58
CA ASN A 848 -28.97 32.92 15.30
C ASN A 848 -30.19 32.48 14.48
N LYS A 849 -30.19 32.75 13.17
CA LYS A 849 -31.26 32.28 12.27
C LYS A 849 -31.33 30.77 12.19
N ASN A 850 -30.18 30.09 12.24
CA ASN A 850 -30.09 28.64 12.25
C ASN A 850 -30.65 28.05 13.55
N LEU A 851 -30.34 28.67 14.69
CA LEU A 851 -30.91 28.29 15.98
C LEU A 851 -32.44 28.46 15.98
N GLU A 852 -32.95 29.61 15.51
CA GLU A 852 -34.38 29.89 15.36
C GLU A 852 -35.07 28.88 14.42
N LEU A 853 -34.49 28.63 13.24
CA LEU A 853 -35.05 27.70 12.25
C LEU A 853 -35.07 26.26 12.77
N SER A 854 -33.99 25.82 13.43
CA SER A 854 -33.89 24.49 14.03
C SER A 854 -34.97 24.28 15.10
N LYS A 855 -35.17 25.29 15.97
CA LYS A 855 -36.22 25.27 17.00
C LYS A 855 -37.61 25.25 16.37
N ALA A 856 -37.86 26.10 15.37
CA ALA A 856 -39.14 26.16 14.68
C ALA A 856 -39.51 24.84 13.98
N ARG A 857 -38.53 24.10 13.44
CA ARG A 857 -38.72 22.77 12.85
C ARG A 857 -39.12 21.71 13.89
N ALA A 858 -38.44 21.70 15.03
CA ALA A 858 -38.78 20.83 16.15
C ALA A 858 -40.19 21.12 16.70
N GLU A 859 -40.51 22.41 16.89
CA GLU A 859 -41.83 22.86 17.33
C GLU A 859 -42.92 22.49 16.31
N SER A 860 -42.65 22.57 15.01
CA SER A 860 -43.60 22.19 13.97
C SER A 860 -43.97 20.70 14.04
N CYS A 861 -43.00 19.83 14.32
CA CYS A 861 -43.25 18.40 14.54
C CYS A 861 -44.11 18.16 15.79
N ILE A 862 -43.75 18.80 16.90
CA ILE A 862 -44.51 18.71 18.15
C ILE A 862 -45.93 19.25 17.99
N ASN A 863 -46.12 20.39 17.33
CA ASN A 863 -47.44 20.97 17.09
C ASN A 863 -48.31 20.05 16.23
N TYR A 864 -47.75 19.43 15.19
CA TYR A 864 -48.46 18.42 14.41
C TYR A 864 -48.91 17.25 15.29
N ILE A 865 -48.01 16.69 16.11
CA ILE A 865 -48.31 15.59 17.04
C ILE A 865 -49.39 15.98 18.06
N LYS A 866 -49.36 17.21 18.58
CA LYS A 866 -50.42 17.77 19.46
C LYS A 866 -51.78 17.82 18.77
N THR A 867 -51.86 18.25 17.51
CA THR A 867 -53.14 18.26 16.77
C THR A 867 -53.75 16.87 16.59
N LYS A 868 -52.95 15.81 16.72
CA LYS A 868 -53.40 14.41 16.65
C LYS A 868 -53.81 13.82 18.02
N GLY A 869 -53.79 14.63 19.08
CA GLY A 869 -54.34 14.30 20.39
C GLY A 869 -53.35 13.80 21.44
N ILE A 870 -52.04 14.02 21.27
CA ILE A 870 -51.03 13.75 22.32
C ILE A 870 -50.94 14.96 23.26
N ALA A 871 -50.98 14.71 24.56
CA ALA A 871 -50.94 15.75 25.59
C ALA A 871 -49.61 16.53 25.54
N GLY A 872 -49.69 17.85 25.69
CA GLY A 872 -48.54 18.73 25.42
C GLY A 872 -47.44 18.70 26.49
N ASP A 873 -47.77 18.26 27.71
CA ASP A 873 -46.85 17.99 28.83
C ASP A 873 -45.96 16.76 28.59
N ARG A 874 -46.32 15.90 27.62
CA ARG A 874 -45.50 14.76 27.19
C ARG A 874 -44.51 15.11 26.08
N LEU A 875 -44.49 16.36 25.62
CA LEU A 875 -43.81 16.75 24.39
C LEU A 875 -42.89 17.93 24.63
N SER A 876 -41.60 17.76 24.32
CA SER A 876 -40.60 18.83 24.40
C SER A 876 -39.97 19.09 23.02
N ALA A 877 -39.62 20.35 22.76
CA ALA A 877 -38.92 20.75 21.54
C ALA A 877 -37.74 21.67 21.88
N LYS A 878 -36.57 21.40 21.28
CA LYS A 878 -35.38 22.24 21.44
C LYS A 878 -34.62 22.33 20.12
N GLY A 879 -34.08 23.51 19.81
CA GLY A 879 -33.24 23.74 18.64
C GLY A 879 -31.78 23.85 19.06
N PHE A 880 -30.88 23.27 18.26
CA PHE A 880 -29.44 23.34 18.49
C PHE A 880 -28.68 24.07 17.37
N GLY A 881 -29.38 24.54 16.32
CA GLY A 881 -28.74 25.13 15.15
C GLY A 881 -27.68 24.21 14.57
N SER A 882 -26.50 24.76 14.28
CA SER A 882 -25.35 24.03 13.73
C SER A 882 -24.41 23.44 14.78
N SER A 883 -24.73 23.57 16.07
CA SER A 883 -23.79 23.26 17.17
C SER A 883 -23.55 21.76 17.41
N ARG A 884 -24.36 20.88 16.80
CA ARG A 884 -24.30 19.41 16.98
C ARG A 884 -24.26 18.65 15.64
N PRO A 885 -23.17 18.80 14.85
CA PRO A 885 -23.04 18.08 13.59
C PRO A 885 -22.79 16.59 13.83
N THR A 886 -23.44 15.75 13.01
CA THR A 886 -23.23 14.29 12.98
C THR A 886 -22.45 13.84 11.76
N ALA A 887 -22.34 14.71 10.76
CA ALA A 887 -21.56 14.52 9.55
C ALA A 887 -20.69 15.75 9.28
N ASP A 888 -19.72 15.58 8.38
CA ASP A 888 -18.86 16.67 7.96
C ASP A 888 -19.68 17.79 7.28
N ASN A 889 -19.41 19.04 7.65
CA ASN A 889 -20.10 20.20 7.06
C ASN A 889 -19.40 20.73 5.79
N SER A 890 -18.24 20.19 5.40
CA SER A 890 -17.53 20.62 4.19
C SER A 890 -18.15 20.07 2.91
N SER A 891 -18.73 18.86 2.94
CA SER A 891 -19.50 18.25 1.84
C SER A 891 -20.99 18.61 1.83
N GLU A 892 -21.64 18.60 0.67
CA GLU A 892 -23.10 18.85 0.58
C GLU A 892 -23.91 17.68 1.14
N GLU A 893 -23.40 16.45 0.95
CA GLU A 893 -23.96 15.24 1.54
C GLU A 893 -23.98 15.33 3.07
N GLY A 894 -22.87 15.70 3.70
CA GLY A 894 -22.79 15.84 5.14
C GLY A 894 -23.60 17.04 5.68
N ARG A 895 -23.67 18.16 4.94
CA ARG A 895 -24.61 19.25 5.27
C ARG A 895 -26.06 18.79 5.23
N LYS A 896 -26.43 17.95 4.25
CA LYS A 896 -27.79 17.37 4.16
C LYS A 896 -28.12 16.49 5.37
N GLU A 897 -27.16 15.70 5.86
CA GLU A 897 -27.32 14.90 7.08
C GLU A 897 -27.43 15.76 8.35
N ASN A 898 -26.73 16.91 8.39
CA ASN A 898 -26.83 17.84 9.51
C ASN A 898 -28.15 18.64 9.54
N ARG A 899 -28.83 18.80 8.40
CA ARG A 899 -30.19 19.36 8.30
C ARG A 899 -31.25 18.33 8.70
N ARG A 900 -31.32 17.98 9.99
CA ARG A 900 -32.19 16.91 10.52
C ARG A 900 -33.05 17.33 11.71
N VAL A 901 -33.99 16.47 12.05
CA VAL A 901 -34.70 16.46 13.34
C VAL A 901 -34.52 15.10 13.99
N GLU A 902 -34.15 15.09 15.26
CA GLU A 902 -33.99 13.89 16.08
C GLU A 902 -35.17 13.74 17.01
N PHE A 903 -35.64 12.51 17.21
CA PHE A 903 -36.78 12.17 18.05
C PHE A 903 -36.32 11.19 19.11
N ASN A 904 -36.45 11.57 20.38
CA ASN A 904 -36.01 10.75 21.51
C ASN A 904 -37.20 10.45 22.42
N LEU A 905 -37.43 9.16 22.67
CA LEU A 905 -38.44 8.69 23.60
C LEU A 905 -37.80 8.47 24.98
N TYR A 906 -38.57 8.73 26.03
CA TYR A 906 -38.14 8.53 27.42
C TYR A 906 -39.32 8.31 28.37
#